data_AF-A0A933YS04-F1
#
_entry.id   AF-A0A933YS04-F1
#
_cell.length_a   1.000
_cell.length_b   1.000
_cell.length_c   1.000
_cell.angle_alpha   90.00
_cell.angle_beta   90.00
_cell.angle_gamma   90.00
#
_symmetry.space_group_name_H-M   'P 1'
#
loop_
_entity.id
_entity.type
_entity.pdbx_description
1 polymer ?
#
loop_
_entity_poly.entity_id
_entity_poly.type
_entity_poly.pdbx_seq_one_letter_code
_entity_poly.pdbx_strand_id
1 'polypeptide(L)'
;MKKHSLQFAVGGFLLGVTAPVGWLAIRMVFFYDIKRSFFGQIFDDIFRDSEHFALYSYMGGGTAIVLAALGYLIGKSSDELLERAVELDVLHKEVEAQKEIFENRYKVLDSNIKNFHQISSKIQMSLNLEEILLLCAEGLHEVLGYERVNILMEDGNKHLRFITTAGTEGYDASGVALPLNASIGVIFKSFSERKVFLIDDISRFPEDYNLKAPHNNLPPLRSRSFILCPIVVKDVSVGLFGIDNKNSHRSLNDSDVDTIMLFADQVASAITRINLLKSIDALTSEMENSFRFLLGSREQYSRNVVHLKDSVDSVADGTAVIASASEGIMSSVDETSAAVNQISVATEQVTRNLDHLAGIVHQSASAMEEINCTISNVEQNAAISHEVSSQVKMQADESLAVVAETIASLAEIQNSVAFSYDAIKRLEENSTRIENIVSVINDITKRTNLLALNASIIAAQAGEYGKSFGVVADEIRNLSLQTGHSTGEITSIIEEIMSESRTAASNITATRELVHRGVELGHTTGETLKAIYDRSVCSLDMTQQIKQATQEQVTGVKLVARSMEDISSMTSQIFAASTDQAKATKSIARSIESIKDMTHEMVTSTSRQVEDGQLIRRTVESVSGMVTEMFDNMEMRRQQSAEVVKELESMKSLTGQN
;
A
#
# COMPACT_ATOMS: atom_id res chain seq x y z
N MET A 1 -2.40 -133.85 14.60
CA MET A 1 -0.97 -133.74 14.23
C MET A 1 -0.12 -134.36 15.35
N LYS A 2 0.92 -135.13 14.99
CA LYS A 2 1.79 -135.86 15.93
C LYS A 2 2.64 -134.86 16.74
N LYS A 3 2.66 -134.98 18.07
CA LYS A 3 3.46 -134.11 18.96
C LYS A 3 4.96 -134.26 18.67
N HIS A 4 5.54 -133.27 18.00
CA HIS A 4 6.97 -133.24 17.66
C HIS A 4 7.88 -133.08 18.89
N SER A 5 7.36 -132.64 20.03
CA SER A 5 8.12 -132.36 21.27
C SER A 5 8.84 -133.55 21.89
N LEU A 6 8.28 -134.76 21.78
CA LEU A 6 8.89 -135.96 22.37
C LEU A 6 10.05 -136.51 21.52
N GLN A 7 9.97 -136.36 20.19
CA GLN A 7 10.99 -136.89 19.28
C GLN A 7 12.30 -136.12 19.37
N PHE A 8 12.24 -134.79 19.50
CA PHE A 8 13.44 -133.97 19.61
C PHE A 8 14.17 -134.11 20.96
N ALA A 9 13.44 -134.37 22.06
CA ALA A 9 14.05 -134.60 23.38
C ALA A 9 14.86 -135.93 23.43
N VAL A 10 14.32 -137.00 22.84
CA VAL A 10 14.99 -138.31 22.77
C VAL A 10 16.24 -138.24 21.88
N GLY A 11 16.19 -137.49 20.77
CA GLY A 11 17.35 -137.27 19.90
C GLY A 11 18.50 -136.54 20.61
N GLY A 12 18.19 -135.55 21.46
CA GLY A 12 19.19 -134.82 22.25
C GLY A 12 19.90 -135.70 23.29
N PHE A 13 19.17 -136.58 23.98
CA PHE A 13 19.75 -137.48 24.99
C PHE A 13 20.73 -138.50 24.37
N LEU A 14 20.37 -139.11 23.24
CA LEU A 14 21.21 -140.10 22.56
C LEU A 14 22.55 -139.50 22.08
N LEU A 15 22.53 -138.27 21.57
CA LEU A 15 23.76 -137.56 21.16
C LEU A 15 24.71 -137.34 22.34
N GLY A 16 24.21 -136.93 23.51
CA GLY A 16 25.02 -136.67 24.69
C GLY A 16 25.73 -137.92 25.24
N VAL A 17 25.10 -139.10 25.17
CA VAL A 17 25.68 -140.37 25.64
C VAL A 17 26.79 -140.88 24.70
N THR A 18 26.76 -140.53 23.41
CA THR A 18 27.79 -140.96 22.44
C THR A 18 29.07 -140.12 22.47
N ALA A 19 29.05 -138.95 23.10
CA ALA A 19 30.20 -138.03 23.13
C ALA A 19 31.49 -138.61 23.80
N PRO A 20 31.42 -139.35 24.92
CA PRO A 20 32.61 -139.98 25.53
C PRO A 20 33.24 -141.06 24.64
N VAL A 21 32.42 -141.77 23.85
CA VAL A 21 32.88 -142.79 22.90
C VAL A 21 33.65 -142.15 21.75
N GLY A 22 33.19 -140.98 21.27
CA GLY A 22 33.91 -140.18 20.28
C GLY A 22 35.26 -139.66 20.81
N TRP A 23 35.32 -139.26 22.08
CA TRP A 23 36.57 -138.83 22.71
C TRP A 23 37.59 -139.97 22.85
N LEU A 24 37.13 -141.18 23.22
CA LEU A 24 37.96 -142.39 23.22
C LEU A 24 38.50 -142.73 21.83
N ALA A 25 37.69 -142.61 20.78
CA ALA A 25 38.12 -142.84 19.40
C ALA A 25 39.18 -141.83 18.93
N ILE A 26 39.00 -140.54 19.25
CA ILE A 26 39.97 -139.49 18.91
C ILE A 26 41.30 -139.74 19.64
N ARG A 27 41.26 -140.12 20.91
CA ARG A 27 42.48 -140.39 21.69
C ARG A 27 43.25 -141.61 21.17
N MET A 28 42.55 -142.65 20.74
CA MET A 28 43.19 -143.83 20.12
C MET A 28 43.90 -143.49 18.80
N VAL A 29 43.37 -142.54 18.03
CA VAL A 29 44.02 -142.09 16.78
C VAL A 29 45.30 -141.31 17.06
N PHE A 30 45.36 -140.53 18.14
CA PHE A 30 46.50 -139.67 18.44
C PHE A 30 47.58 -140.29 19.35
N PHE A 31 47.25 -141.31 20.15
CA PHE A 31 48.15 -141.84 21.19
C PHE A 31 48.21 -143.38 21.25
N TYR A 32 48.39 -144.04 20.11
CA TYR A 32 48.49 -145.51 20.04
C TYR A 32 49.91 -146.03 20.31
N ASP A 33 50.10 -146.79 21.40
CA ASP A 33 51.40 -147.38 21.76
C ASP A 33 51.45 -148.88 21.41
N ILE A 34 52.36 -149.23 20.49
CA ILE A 34 52.54 -150.58 19.87
C ILE A 34 53.08 -151.61 20.88
N LYS A 35 53.59 -151.19 22.05
CA LYS A 35 54.12 -152.10 23.07
C LYS A 35 53.07 -152.66 24.04
N ARG A 36 51.78 -152.33 23.92
CA ARG A 36 50.68 -152.84 24.77
C ARG A 36 49.50 -153.38 23.95
N SER A 37 48.72 -154.31 24.52
CA SER A 37 47.50 -154.86 23.90
C SER A 37 46.37 -153.82 23.81
N PHE A 38 45.60 -153.83 22.71
CA PHE A 38 44.48 -152.91 22.41
C PHE A 38 43.46 -152.77 23.55
N PHE A 39 43.07 -153.88 24.19
CA PHE A 39 42.12 -153.86 25.31
C PHE A 39 42.76 -153.36 26.62
N GLY A 40 44.08 -153.53 26.78
CA GLY A 40 44.81 -153.07 27.96
C GLY A 40 44.88 -151.54 28.06
N GLN A 41 44.97 -150.82 26.94
CA GLN A 41 44.99 -149.35 26.92
C GLN A 41 43.64 -148.71 27.26
N ILE A 42 42.53 -149.25 26.73
CA ILE A 42 41.19 -148.71 27.00
C ILE A 42 40.82 -148.92 28.48
N PHE A 43 41.14 -150.10 29.02
CA PHE A 43 40.79 -150.42 30.40
C PHE A 43 41.66 -149.64 31.40
N ASP A 44 42.97 -149.50 31.15
CA ASP A 44 43.83 -148.62 31.94
C ASP A 44 43.34 -147.18 31.89
N ASP A 45 42.94 -146.62 30.74
CA ASP A 45 42.58 -145.20 30.66
C ASP A 45 41.27 -144.84 31.36
N ILE A 46 40.34 -145.79 31.51
CA ILE A 46 39.08 -145.59 32.23
C ILE A 46 39.27 -145.82 33.74
N PHE A 47 40.18 -146.72 34.14
CA PHE A 47 40.36 -147.15 35.53
C PHE A 47 41.72 -146.80 36.16
N ARG A 48 42.55 -145.99 35.50
CA ARG A 48 43.92 -145.66 35.95
C ARG A 48 43.96 -145.06 37.34
N ASP A 49 42.97 -144.21 37.63
CA ASP A 49 42.83 -143.50 38.89
C ASP A 49 41.36 -143.11 39.13
N SER A 50 40.96 -142.96 40.39
CA SER A 50 39.57 -142.65 40.78
C SER A 50 39.04 -141.34 40.17
N GLU A 51 39.92 -140.38 39.89
CA GLU A 51 39.57 -139.10 39.24
C GLU A 51 39.17 -139.26 37.76
N HIS A 52 39.75 -140.21 37.04
CA HIS A 52 39.45 -140.40 35.60
C HIS A 52 38.07 -141.02 35.40
N PHE A 53 37.70 -141.98 36.25
CA PHE A 53 36.34 -142.55 36.24
C PHE A 53 35.29 -141.47 36.54
N ALA A 54 35.56 -140.57 37.48
CA ALA A 54 34.68 -139.44 37.78
C ALA A 54 34.54 -138.47 36.59
N LEU A 55 35.64 -138.17 35.89
CA LEU A 55 35.64 -137.28 34.73
C LEU A 55 34.78 -137.81 33.57
N TYR A 56 34.93 -139.09 33.21
CA TYR A 56 34.13 -139.70 32.14
C TYR A 56 32.65 -139.86 32.50
N SER A 57 32.36 -140.13 33.78
CA SER A 57 30.98 -140.18 34.28
C SER A 57 30.33 -138.78 34.23
N TYR A 58 31.08 -137.73 34.56
CA TYR A 58 30.60 -136.34 34.46
C TYR A 58 30.39 -135.89 32.99
N MET A 59 31.32 -136.21 32.08
CA MET A 59 31.17 -135.92 30.64
C MET A 59 30.01 -136.67 29.99
N GLY A 60 29.75 -137.93 30.37
CA GLY A 60 28.62 -138.69 29.82
C GLY A 60 27.28 -138.24 30.40
N GLY A 61 27.19 -138.14 31.73
CA GLY A 61 25.95 -137.85 32.44
C GLY A 61 25.49 -136.40 32.32
N GLY A 62 26.41 -135.42 32.43
CA GLY A 62 26.06 -134.00 32.40
C GLY A 62 25.57 -133.53 31.03
N THR A 63 26.23 -133.99 29.95
CA THR A 63 25.96 -133.51 28.59
C THR A 63 24.63 -134.04 28.02
N ALA A 64 24.24 -135.26 28.40
CA ALA A 64 22.99 -135.87 27.95
C ALA A 64 21.73 -135.18 28.51
N ILE A 65 21.78 -134.69 29.76
CA ILE A 65 20.63 -134.04 30.40
C ILE A 65 20.36 -132.66 29.79
N VAL A 66 21.40 -131.88 29.49
CA VAL A 66 21.26 -130.53 28.91
C VAL A 66 20.69 -130.58 27.49
N LEU A 67 21.16 -131.51 26.66
CA LEU A 67 20.69 -131.65 25.27
C LEU A 67 19.24 -132.14 25.19
N ALA A 68 18.79 -133.00 26.11
CA ALA A 68 17.42 -133.45 26.18
C ALA A 68 16.43 -132.30 26.50
N ALA A 69 16.80 -131.40 27.42
CA ALA A 69 15.98 -130.26 27.79
C ALA A 69 15.84 -129.24 26.63
N LEU A 70 16.91 -129.01 25.87
CA LEU A 70 16.90 -128.11 24.72
C LEU A 70 16.00 -128.64 23.59
N GLY A 71 16.04 -129.96 23.33
CA GLY A 71 15.21 -130.61 22.31
C GLY A 71 13.70 -130.52 22.57
N TYR A 72 13.27 -130.56 23.84
CA TYR A 72 11.85 -130.48 24.19
C TYR A 72 11.25 -129.08 23.92
N LEU A 73 12.02 -128.01 24.15
CA LEU A 73 11.56 -126.63 23.95
C LEU A 73 11.31 -126.29 22.47
N ILE A 74 12.19 -126.76 21.59
CA ILE A 74 12.10 -126.50 20.14
C ILE A 74 10.83 -127.15 19.54
N GLY A 75 10.49 -128.37 19.98
CA GLY A 75 9.31 -129.07 19.45
C GLY A 75 7.96 -128.47 19.85
N LYS A 76 7.87 -127.74 20.97
CA LYS A 76 6.61 -127.09 21.41
C LYS A 76 6.28 -125.85 20.58
N SER A 77 7.27 -125.12 20.09
CA SER A 77 7.06 -123.89 19.29
C SER A 77 6.58 -124.16 17.87
N SER A 78 6.88 -125.32 17.30
CA SER A 78 6.55 -125.63 15.91
C SER A 78 5.07 -126.00 15.70
N ASP A 79 4.42 -126.55 16.73
CA ASP A 79 3.03 -127.03 16.61
C ASP A 79 2.00 -125.87 16.63
N GLU A 80 2.29 -124.72 17.25
CA GLU A 80 1.38 -123.54 17.28
C GLU A 80 1.35 -122.74 15.96
N LEU A 81 2.38 -122.84 15.12
CA LEU A 81 2.49 -122.06 13.88
C LEU A 81 1.63 -122.62 12.73
N LEU A 82 1.37 -123.93 12.73
CA LEU A 82 0.70 -124.58 11.59
C LEU A 82 -0.82 -124.39 11.58
N GLU A 83 -1.43 -124.17 12.75
CA GLU A 83 -2.88 -124.03 12.89
C GLU A 83 -3.38 -122.66 12.38
N ARG A 84 -2.56 -121.60 12.50
CA ARG A 84 -2.88 -120.25 11.98
C ARG A 84 -2.78 -120.09 10.46
N ALA A 85 -2.06 -120.97 9.76
CA ALA A 85 -1.84 -120.84 8.32
C ALA A 85 -3.07 -121.24 7.48
N VAL A 86 -3.91 -122.15 7.98
CA VAL A 86 -5.04 -122.70 7.21
C VAL A 86 -6.26 -121.76 7.22
N GLU A 87 -6.45 -120.96 8.26
CA GLU A 87 -7.52 -119.95 8.31
C GLU A 87 -7.28 -118.75 7.37
N LEU A 88 -6.02 -118.46 7.00
CA LEU A 88 -5.66 -117.29 6.19
C LEU A 88 -5.89 -117.47 4.67
N ASP A 89 -5.84 -118.71 4.19
CA ASP A 89 -5.86 -119.03 2.75
C ASP A 89 -7.28 -118.97 2.15
N VAL A 90 -8.29 -119.27 2.98
CA VAL A 90 -9.70 -119.11 2.61
C VAL A 90 -10.09 -117.63 2.50
N LEU A 91 -9.45 -116.74 3.27
CA LEU A 91 -9.67 -115.30 3.20
C LEU A 91 -9.04 -114.64 1.97
N HIS A 92 -7.90 -115.15 1.46
CA HIS A 92 -7.21 -114.58 0.30
C HIS A 92 -7.97 -114.74 -1.02
N LYS A 93 -8.67 -115.87 -1.21
CA LYS A 93 -9.45 -116.12 -2.44
C LYS A 93 -10.66 -115.19 -2.60
N GLU A 94 -11.28 -114.77 -1.50
CA GLU A 94 -12.40 -113.81 -1.52
C GLU A 94 -11.89 -112.37 -1.85
N VAL A 95 -10.65 -112.04 -1.47
CA VAL A 95 -10.04 -110.72 -1.68
C VAL A 95 -9.51 -110.52 -3.11
N GLU A 96 -8.95 -111.55 -3.76
CA GLU A 96 -8.48 -111.43 -5.14
C GLU A 96 -9.61 -111.15 -6.14
N ALA A 97 -10.79 -111.75 -5.94
CA ALA A 97 -11.97 -111.49 -6.77
C ALA A 97 -12.48 -110.04 -6.63
N GLN A 98 -12.32 -109.41 -5.46
CA GLN A 98 -12.64 -107.98 -5.29
C GLN A 98 -11.57 -107.04 -5.89
N LYS A 99 -10.30 -107.45 -5.89
CA LYS A 99 -9.19 -106.62 -6.40
C LYS A 99 -9.28 -106.40 -7.91
N GLU A 100 -9.66 -107.41 -8.68
CA GLU A 100 -9.78 -107.31 -10.15
C GLU A 100 -10.93 -106.37 -10.57
N ILE A 101 -12.03 -106.35 -9.80
CA ILE A 101 -13.15 -105.40 -9.98
C ILE A 101 -12.70 -103.95 -9.66
N PHE A 102 -11.77 -103.78 -8.72
CA PHE A 102 -11.28 -102.45 -8.32
C PHE A 102 -10.27 -101.86 -9.32
N GLU A 103 -9.36 -102.65 -9.89
CA GLU A 103 -8.37 -102.16 -10.87
C GLU A 103 -8.99 -101.66 -12.18
N ASN A 104 -10.04 -102.33 -12.67
CA ASN A 104 -10.77 -101.87 -13.86
C ASN A 104 -11.51 -100.55 -13.60
N ARG A 105 -12.01 -100.35 -12.38
CA ARG A 105 -12.64 -99.08 -11.97
C ARG A 105 -11.63 -97.93 -11.89
N TYR A 106 -10.38 -98.19 -11.52
CA TYR A 106 -9.32 -97.18 -11.38
C TYR A 106 -8.78 -96.67 -12.74
N LYS A 107 -8.63 -97.56 -13.74
CA LYS A 107 -8.17 -97.15 -15.09
C LYS A 107 -9.15 -96.22 -15.82
N VAL A 108 -10.46 -96.42 -15.65
CA VAL A 108 -11.49 -95.55 -16.22
C VAL A 108 -11.47 -94.16 -15.54
N LEU A 109 -11.16 -94.11 -14.25
CA LEU A 109 -11.07 -92.85 -13.49
C LEU A 109 -9.83 -92.00 -13.88
N ASP A 110 -8.65 -92.61 -14.08
CA ASP A 110 -7.42 -91.90 -14.49
C ASP A 110 -7.53 -91.28 -15.90
N SER A 111 -8.21 -91.97 -16.82
CA SER A 111 -8.48 -91.44 -18.17
C SER A 111 -9.38 -90.20 -18.14
N ASN A 112 -10.42 -90.20 -17.29
CA ASN A 112 -11.32 -89.05 -17.15
C ASN A 112 -10.62 -87.82 -16.54
N ILE A 113 -9.68 -88.01 -15.62
CA ILE A 113 -8.92 -86.91 -15.00
C ILE A 113 -7.93 -86.25 -15.99
N LYS A 114 -7.19 -87.03 -16.78
CA LYS A 114 -6.28 -86.47 -17.82
C LYS A 114 -7.03 -85.67 -18.87
N ASN A 115 -8.17 -86.18 -19.26
CA ASN A 115 -9.07 -85.54 -20.21
C ASN A 115 -9.66 -84.22 -19.66
N PHE A 116 -10.07 -84.20 -18.39
CA PHE A 116 -10.48 -82.97 -17.69
C PHE A 116 -9.37 -81.90 -17.70
N HIS A 117 -8.13 -82.29 -17.41
CA HIS A 117 -6.98 -81.37 -17.42
C HIS A 117 -6.73 -80.72 -18.78
N GLN A 118 -6.89 -81.44 -19.89
CA GLN A 118 -6.74 -80.88 -21.23
C GLN A 118 -7.82 -79.84 -21.55
N ILE A 119 -9.09 -80.13 -21.20
CA ILE A 119 -10.20 -79.20 -21.44
C ILE A 119 -10.06 -77.97 -20.52
N SER A 120 -9.71 -78.16 -19.24
CA SER A 120 -9.46 -77.08 -18.29
C SER A 120 -8.32 -76.16 -18.75
N SER A 121 -7.22 -76.70 -19.31
CA SER A 121 -6.14 -75.90 -19.88
C SER A 121 -6.60 -75.06 -21.07
N LYS A 122 -7.41 -75.62 -21.97
CA LYS A 122 -7.95 -74.87 -23.13
C LYS A 122 -8.91 -73.75 -22.70
N ILE A 123 -9.79 -74.03 -21.74
CA ILE A 123 -10.67 -73.02 -21.11
C ILE A 123 -9.82 -71.90 -20.49
N GLN A 124 -8.70 -72.23 -19.85
CA GLN A 124 -7.80 -71.25 -19.25
C GLN A 124 -7.01 -70.45 -20.28
N MET A 125 -6.92 -70.82 -21.56
CA MET A 125 -6.16 -70.06 -22.55
C MET A 125 -7.04 -69.13 -23.39
N SER A 126 -8.30 -69.48 -23.60
CA SER A 126 -9.21 -68.62 -24.38
C SER A 126 -9.62 -67.35 -23.60
N LEU A 127 -9.72 -66.25 -24.36
CA LEU A 127 -10.25 -64.96 -23.92
C LEU A 127 -11.64 -64.69 -24.50
N ASN A 128 -12.22 -65.65 -25.23
CA ASN A 128 -13.55 -65.57 -25.79
C ASN A 128 -14.51 -66.42 -24.93
N LEU A 129 -15.48 -65.77 -24.29
CA LEU A 129 -16.44 -66.42 -23.42
C LEU A 129 -17.28 -67.49 -24.16
N GLU A 130 -17.65 -67.23 -25.43
CA GLU A 130 -18.44 -68.19 -26.21
C GLU A 130 -17.65 -69.46 -26.50
N GLU A 131 -16.37 -69.32 -26.83
CA GLU A 131 -15.45 -70.45 -27.07
C GLU A 131 -15.23 -71.26 -25.79
N ILE A 132 -15.06 -70.60 -24.65
CA ILE A 132 -14.92 -71.24 -23.33
C ILE A 132 -16.16 -72.06 -22.98
N LEU A 133 -17.35 -71.49 -23.17
CA LEU A 133 -18.61 -72.17 -22.89
C LEU A 133 -18.81 -73.38 -23.83
N LEU A 134 -18.47 -73.23 -25.12
CA LEU A 134 -18.52 -74.33 -26.08
C LEU A 134 -17.59 -75.48 -25.70
N LEU A 135 -16.32 -75.18 -25.36
CA LEU A 135 -15.34 -76.17 -24.90
C LEU A 135 -15.80 -76.91 -23.62
N CYS A 136 -16.50 -76.22 -22.72
CA CYS A 136 -17.10 -76.86 -21.54
C CYS A 136 -18.22 -77.83 -21.93
N ALA A 137 -19.10 -77.45 -22.85
CA ALA A 137 -20.22 -78.30 -23.28
C ALA A 137 -19.76 -79.54 -24.04
N GLU A 138 -18.82 -79.38 -24.98
CA GLU A 138 -18.20 -80.49 -25.72
C GLU A 138 -17.39 -81.39 -24.78
N GLY A 139 -16.63 -80.81 -23.83
CA GLY A 139 -15.86 -81.55 -22.85
C GLY A 139 -16.71 -82.41 -21.91
N LEU A 140 -17.85 -81.89 -21.46
CA LEU A 140 -18.81 -82.66 -20.67
C LEU A 140 -19.51 -83.74 -21.53
N HIS A 141 -19.80 -83.45 -22.80
CA HIS A 141 -20.53 -84.37 -23.68
C HIS A 141 -19.66 -85.50 -24.25
N GLU A 142 -18.62 -85.16 -25.01
CA GLU A 142 -17.81 -86.11 -25.78
C GLU A 142 -16.79 -86.83 -24.91
N VAL A 143 -16.27 -86.15 -23.88
CA VAL A 143 -15.10 -86.61 -23.15
C VAL A 143 -15.45 -87.24 -21.81
N LEU A 144 -16.42 -86.65 -21.08
CA LEU A 144 -16.95 -87.23 -19.84
C LEU A 144 -18.18 -88.12 -20.08
N GLY A 145 -18.70 -88.13 -21.31
CA GLY A 145 -19.75 -89.06 -21.75
C GLY A 145 -21.15 -88.72 -21.27
N TYR A 146 -21.42 -87.47 -20.88
CA TYR A 146 -22.78 -87.02 -20.58
C TYR A 146 -23.56 -86.85 -21.88
N GLU A 147 -24.79 -87.36 -21.96
CA GLU A 147 -25.47 -87.40 -23.27
C GLU A 147 -25.99 -86.06 -23.73
N ARG A 148 -26.46 -85.21 -22.81
CA ARG A 148 -26.91 -83.86 -23.13
C ARG A 148 -26.34 -82.88 -22.15
N VAL A 149 -25.72 -81.83 -22.68
CA VAL A 149 -25.16 -80.74 -21.90
C VAL A 149 -25.71 -79.43 -22.45
N ASN A 150 -26.47 -78.72 -21.63
CA ASN A 150 -27.02 -77.42 -21.97
C ASN A 150 -26.38 -76.38 -21.07
N ILE A 151 -25.86 -75.31 -21.65
CA ILE A 151 -25.38 -74.17 -20.88
C ILE A 151 -26.24 -72.96 -21.21
N LEU A 152 -26.85 -72.41 -20.18
CA LEU A 152 -27.65 -71.21 -20.27
C LEU A 152 -26.95 -70.04 -19.59
N MET A 153 -26.98 -68.86 -20.20
CA MET A 153 -26.46 -67.64 -19.60
C MET A 153 -27.56 -66.59 -19.50
N GLU A 154 -27.46 -65.72 -18.48
CA GLU A 154 -28.37 -64.60 -18.29
C GLU A 154 -28.00 -63.46 -19.24
N ASP A 155 -28.99 -62.88 -19.93
CA ASP A 155 -28.77 -61.86 -20.98
C ASP A 155 -28.95 -60.40 -20.50
N GLY A 156 -29.01 -60.16 -19.19
CA GLY A 156 -29.30 -58.88 -18.55
C GLY A 156 -30.78 -58.52 -18.44
N ASN A 157 -31.68 -59.19 -19.17
CA ASN A 157 -33.13 -58.93 -19.15
C ASN A 157 -33.91 -59.97 -18.34
N LYS A 158 -33.29 -60.64 -17.35
CA LYS A 158 -33.89 -61.73 -16.56
C LYS A 158 -34.39 -62.88 -17.44
N HIS A 159 -33.64 -63.20 -18.49
CA HIS A 159 -33.86 -64.39 -19.29
C HIS A 159 -32.60 -65.25 -19.32
N LEU A 160 -32.77 -66.56 -19.17
CA LEU A 160 -31.74 -67.56 -19.42
C LEU A 160 -31.82 -67.99 -20.88
N ARG A 161 -30.76 -67.72 -21.65
CA ARG A 161 -30.64 -68.14 -23.04
C ARG A 161 -29.70 -69.30 -23.17
N PHE A 162 -30.03 -70.25 -24.02
CA PHE A 162 -29.08 -71.29 -24.41
C PHE A 162 -27.93 -70.65 -25.19
N ILE A 163 -26.72 -70.74 -24.64
CA ILE A 163 -25.49 -70.28 -25.31
C ILE A 163 -24.83 -71.44 -26.03
N THR A 164 -24.89 -72.64 -25.46
CA THR A 164 -24.41 -73.84 -26.12
C THR A 164 -25.19 -75.06 -25.67
N THR A 165 -25.36 -76.02 -26.59
CA THR A 165 -26.07 -77.28 -26.36
C THR A 165 -25.31 -78.41 -27.06
N ALA A 166 -24.84 -79.39 -26.32
CA ALA A 166 -24.19 -80.59 -26.84
C ALA A 166 -25.10 -81.82 -26.66
N GLY A 167 -25.12 -82.72 -27.65
CA GLY A 167 -25.82 -84.01 -27.58
C GLY A 167 -27.34 -84.03 -27.83
N THR A 168 -27.92 -82.92 -28.28
CA THR A 168 -29.32 -82.86 -28.73
C THR A 168 -29.37 -82.81 -30.27
N GLU A 169 -29.31 -83.97 -30.94
CA GLU A 169 -29.34 -84.05 -32.41
C GLU A 169 -30.68 -83.56 -32.99
N GLY A 170 -30.62 -82.64 -33.97
CA GLY A 170 -31.78 -82.19 -34.76
C GLY A 170 -32.64 -81.06 -34.17
N TYR A 171 -32.21 -80.38 -33.09
CA TYR A 171 -32.91 -79.23 -32.52
C TYR A 171 -31.96 -78.05 -32.28
N ASP A 172 -32.21 -76.92 -32.95
CA ASP A 172 -31.47 -75.68 -32.72
C ASP A 172 -32.11 -74.90 -31.54
N ALA A 173 -31.42 -74.89 -30.40
CA ALA A 173 -31.84 -74.13 -29.22
C ALA A 173 -31.38 -72.67 -29.25
N SER A 174 -30.63 -72.27 -30.28
CA SER A 174 -30.13 -70.90 -30.47
C SER A 174 -31.30 -69.93 -30.60
N GLY A 175 -31.49 -69.08 -29.59
CA GLY A 175 -32.57 -68.08 -29.56
C GLY A 175 -33.78 -68.43 -28.69
N VAL A 176 -33.78 -69.59 -28.01
CA VAL A 176 -34.78 -69.89 -26.96
C VAL A 176 -34.40 -69.15 -25.67
N ALA A 177 -35.31 -68.31 -25.18
CA ALA A 177 -35.15 -67.56 -23.94
C ALA A 177 -36.13 -68.07 -22.87
N LEU A 178 -35.60 -68.49 -21.73
CA LEU A 178 -36.35 -68.92 -20.56
C LEU A 178 -36.51 -67.74 -19.60
N PRO A 179 -37.74 -67.34 -19.22
CA PRO A 179 -37.91 -66.27 -18.25
C PRO A 179 -37.44 -66.72 -16.86
N LEU A 180 -36.60 -65.93 -16.19
CA LEU A 180 -36.13 -66.19 -14.82
C LEU A 180 -37.25 -65.91 -13.80
N ASN A 181 -38.23 -66.79 -13.75
CA ASN A 181 -39.31 -66.79 -12.76
C ASN A 181 -39.75 -68.22 -12.43
N ALA A 182 -40.71 -68.37 -11.51
CA ALA A 182 -41.20 -69.67 -11.06
C ALA A 182 -41.84 -70.55 -12.17
N SER A 183 -41.99 -70.09 -13.41
CA SER A 183 -42.54 -70.90 -14.52
C SER A 183 -41.56 -71.95 -15.05
N ILE A 184 -40.25 -71.73 -14.88
CA ILE A 184 -39.21 -72.67 -15.31
C ILE A 184 -38.78 -73.66 -14.21
N GLY A 185 -39.57 -73.73 -13.13
CA GLY A 185 -39.46 -74.73 -12.07
C GLY A 185 -38.09 -74.74 -11.40
N VAL A 186 -37.50 -75.94 -11.29
CA VAL A 186 -36.21 -76.16 -10.63
C VAL A 186 -35.04 -75.40 -11.28
N ILE A 187 -35.11 -75.06 -12.57
CA ILE A 187 -34.10 -74.24 -13.26
C ILE A 187 -34.02 -72.85 -12.62
N PHE A 188 -35.17 -72.24 -12.33
CA PHE A 188 -35.22 -70.95 -11.63
C PHE A 188 -34.69 -71.08 -10.21
N LYS A 189 -35.11 -72.11 -9.46
CA LYS A 189 -34.63 -72.32 -8.08
C LYS A 189 -33.12 -72.52 -8.03
N SER A 190 -32.56 -73.34 -8.91
CA SER A 190 -31.10 -73.57 -9.00
C SER A 190 -30.34 -72.26 -9.27
N PHE A 191 -30.83 -71.46 -10.21
CA PHE A 191 -30.21 -70.17 -10.53
C PHE A 191 -30.36 -69.14 -9.41
N SER A 192 -31.56 -68.98 -8.84
CA SER A 192 -31.86 -67.96 -7.83
C SER A 192 -31.31 -68.29 -6.44
N GLU A 193 -31.41 -69.56 -6.02
CA GLU A 193 -30.91 -70.05 -4.72
C GLU A 193 -29.42 -70.39 -4.77
N ARG A 194 -28.81 -70.39 -5.97
CA ARG A 194 -27.38 -70.69 -6.22
C ARG A 194 -27.00 -72.08 -5.72
N LYS A 195 -27.95 -73.01 -5.82
CA LYS A 195 -27.84 -74.36 -5.30
C LYS A 195 -27.84 -75.35 -6.45
N VAL A 196 -26.92 -76.32 -6.37
CA VAL A 196 -26.88 -77.44 -7.31
C VAL A 196 -28.02 -78.40 -6.98
N PHE A 197 -28.73 -78.86 -7.99
CA PHE A 197 -29.81 -79.85 -7.85
C PHE A 197 -29.46 -81.10 -8.66
N LEU A 198 -29.38 -82.24 -7.97
CA LEU A 198 -29.37 -83.58 -8.56
C LEU A 198 -30.79 -84.14 -8.48
N ILE A 199 -31.42 -84.40 -9.62
CA ILE A 199 -32.77 -84.94 -9.69
C ILE A 199 -32.73 -86.32 -10.33
N ASP A 200 -33.15 -87.34 -9.58
CA ASP A 200 -33.26 -88.72 -10.06
C ASP A 200 -34.60 -88.99 -10.78
N ASP A 201 -35.69 -88.38 -10.29
CA ASP A 201 -37.00 -88.44 -10.93
C ASP A 201 -37.83 -87.20 -10.54
N ILE A 202 -37.99 -86.29 -11.49
CA ILE A 202 -38.73 -85.03 -11.31
C ILE A 202 -40.20 -85.27 -10.89
N SER A 203 -40.77 -86.43 -11.21
CA SER A 203 -42.17 -86.78 -10.87
C SER A 203 -42.42 -86.90 -9.37
N ARG A 204 -41.37 -87.09 -8.57
CA ARG A 204 -41.44 -87.22 -7.10
C ARG A 204 -41.32 -85.89 -6.37
N PHE A 205 -40.99 -84.81 -7.09
CA PHE A 205 -40.85 -83.47 -6.54
C PHE A 205 -42.17 -82.70 -6.64
N PRO A 206 -42.42 -81.73 -5.74
CA PRO A 206 -43.65 -80.95 -5.75
C PRO A 206 -43.81 -80.11 -7.04
N GLU A 207 -45.05 -79.73 -7.37
CA GLU A 207 -45.39 -79.12 -8.67
C GLU A 207 -44.60 -77.83 -9.01
N ASP A 208 -44.07 -77.14 -8.01
CA ASP A 208 -43.26 -75.94 -8.15
C ASP A 208 -41.83 -76.21 -8.67
N TYR A 209 -41.39 -77.47 -8.71
CA TYR A 209 -40.13 -77.88 -9.35
C TYR A 209 -40.30 -78.21 -10.84
N ASN A 210 -41.53 -78.46 -11.29
CA ASN A 210 -41.81 -78.84 -12.67
C ASN A 210 -41.79 -77.62 -13.61
N LEU A 211 -41.31 -77.84 -14.83
CA LEU A 211 -41.42 -76.88 -15.92
C LEU A 211 -42.92 -76.70 -16.28
N LYS A 212 -43.37 -75.45 -16.42
CA LYS A 212 -44.72 -75.12 -16.87
C LYS A 212 -44.78 -74.96 -18.39
N ALA A 213 -45.96 -75.11 -18.98
CA ALA A 213 -46.15 -74.85 -20.42
C ALA A 213 -45.87 -73.35 -20.73
N PRO A 214 -45.21 -73.02 -21.86
CA PRO A 214 -44.81 -73.89 -22.97
C PRO A 214 -43.43 -74.57 -22.81
N HIS A 215 -42.68 -74.28 -21.75
CA HIS A 215 -41.29 -74.70 -21.58
C HIS A 215 -41.12 -76.18 -21.25
N ASN A 216 -42.17 -76.83 -20.72
CA ASN A 216 -42.19 -78.27 -20.43
C ASN A 216 -42.05 -79.19 -21.66
N ASN A 217 -42.35 -78.67 -22.86
CA ASN A 217 -42.25 -79.41 -24.11
C ASN A 217 -40.93 -79.21 -24.85
N LEU A 218 -40.00 -78.43 -24.29
CA LEU A 218 -38.71 -78.16 -24.94
C LEU A 218 -37.86 -79.44 -24.99
N PRO A 219 -37.46 -79.91 -26.21
CA PRO A 219 -36.64 -81.12 -26.37
C PRO A 219 -35.35 -81.18 -25.53
N PRO A 220 -34.57 -80.08 -25.33
CA PRO A 220 -33.36 -80.10 -24.51
C PRO A 220 -33.64 -80.15 -23.00
N LEU A 221 -34.85 -79.82 -22.55
CA LEU A 221 -35.22 -79.81 -21.12
C LEU A 221 -36.13 -80.99 -20.71
N ARG A 222 -36.49 -81.84 -21.69
CA ARG A 222 -37.40 -82.98 -21.47
C ARG A 222 -36.65 -84.21 -20.98
N SER A 223 -36.22 -84.19 -19.72
CA SER A 223 -35.66 -85.34 -19.01
C SER A 223 -36.36 -85.55 -17.66
N ARG A 224 -36.41 -86.81 -17.18
CA ARG A 224 -36.89 -87.15 -15.83
C ARG A 224 -35.78 -87.09 -14.79
N SER A 225 -34.53 -87.30 -15.20
CA SER A 225 -33.34 -87.23 -14.35
C SER A 225 -32.31 -86.29 -14.97
N PHE A 226 -31.78 -85.36 -14.18
CA PHE A 226 -30.82 -84.36 -14.64
C PHE A 226 -30.10 -83.67 -13.47
N ILE A 227 -28.96 -83.04 -13.75
CA ILE A 227 -28.24 -82.15 -12.84
C ILE A 227 -28.40 -80.71 -13.33
N LEU A 228 -28.68 -79.80 -12.40
CA LEU A 228 -28.63 -78.36 -12.62
C LEU A 228 -27.57 -77.74 -11.73
N CYS A 229 -26.55 -77.12 -12.33
CA CYS A 229 -25.46 -76.47 -11.62
C CYS A 229 -25.33 -75.00 -12.04
N PRO A 230 -25.50 -74.03 -11.12
CA PRO A 230 -25.36 -72.61 -11.45
C PRO A 230 -23.90 -72.23 -11.69
N ILE A 231 -23.69 -71.28 -12.59
CA ILE A 231 -22.40 -70.62 -12.81
C ILE A 231 -22.42 -69.33 -12.00
N VAL A 232 -21.59 -69.24 -10.97
CA VAL A 232 -21.61 -68.12 -10.01
C VAL A 232 -20.31 -67.33 -10.12
N VAL A 233 -20.41 -66.05 -10.51
CA VAL A 233 -19.28 -65.12 -10.56
C VAL A 233 -19.47 -64.07 -9.47
N LYS A 234 -18.53 -63.98 -8.51
CA LYS A 234 -18.58 -63.02 -7.39
C LYS A 234 -19.93 -63.00 -6.67
N ASP A 235 -20.42 -64.17 -6.26
CA ASP A 235 -21.73 -64.35 -5.61
C ASP A 235 -22.93 -63.90 -6.45
N VAL A 236 -22.82 -63.86 -7.78
CA VAL A 236 -23.96 -63.63 -8.68
C VAL A 236 -24.05 -64.80 -9.65
N SER A 237 -25.21 -65.46 -9.72
CA SER A 237 -25.48 -66.46 -10.75
C SER A 237 -25.55 -65.74 -12.10
N VAL A 238 -24.66 -66.12 -13.02
CA VAL A 238 -24.58 -65.55 -14.38
C VAL A 238 -25.02 -66.56 -15.44
N GLY A 239 -25.11 -67.84 -15.08
CA GLY A 239 -25.57 -68.90 -15.95
C GLY A 239 -25.91 -70.18 -15.21
N LEU A 240 -26.20 -71.24 -15.96
CA LEU A 240 -26.61 -72.54 -15.45
C LEU A 240 -26.19 -73.65 -16.44
N PHE A 241 -25.55 -74.69 -15.92
CA PHE A 241 -25.38 -75.97 -16.58
C PHE A 241 -26.59 -76.86 -16.32
N GLY A 242 -27.15 -77.46 -17.36
CA GLY A 242 -28.19 -78.47 -17.29
C GLY A 242 -27.79 -79.72 -18.05
N ILE A 243 -27.62 -80.83 -17.32
CA ILE A 243 -27.01 -82.06 -17.84
C ILE A 243 -27.92 -83.25 -17.61
N ASP A 244 -28.12 -84.08 -18.62
CA ASP A 244 -28.96 -85.27 -18.54
C ASP A 244 -28.43 -86.46 -19.36
N ASN A 245 -28.84 -87.67 -18.97
CA ASN A 245 -28.55 -88.94 -19.63
C ASN A 245 -29.85 -89.63 -20.11
N LYS A 246 -30.57 -88.96 -21.01
CA LYS A 246 -31.93 -89.35 -21.42
C LYS A 246 -32.05 -90.71 -22.11
N ASN A 247 -31.10 -91.10 -22.94
CA ASN A 247 -31.16 -92.27 -23.81
C ASN A 247 -30.61 -93.54 -23.13
N SER A 248 -29.50 -93.44 -22.39
CA SER A 248 -28.91 -94.57 -21.67
C SER A 248 -29.56 -94.86 -20.31
N HIS A 249 -30.31 -93.90 -19.76
CA HIS A 249 -30.88 -93.98 -18.40
C HIS A 249 -29.84 -94.26 -17.29
N ARG A 250 -28.56 -93.94 -17.51
CA ARG A 250 -27.52 -94.02 -16.49
C ARG A 250 -27.88 -93.10 -15.32
N SER A 251 -27.93 -93.62 -14.10
CA SER A 251 -28.17 -92.78 -12.90
C SER A 251 -27.02 -91.80 -12.72
N LEU A 252 -27.38 -90.54 -12.49
CA LEU A 252 -26.45 -89.47 -12.14
C LEU A 252 -26.19 -89.56 -10.63
N ASN A 253 -24.92 -89.52 -10.22
CA ASN A 253 -24.52 -89.65 -8.82
C ASN A 253 -23.83 -88.37 -8.32
N ASP A 254 -23.54 -88.29 -7.01
CA ASP A 254 -22.86 -87.12 -6.42
C ASP A 254 -21.49 -86.82 -7.05
N SER A 255 -20.76 -87.84 -7.53
CA SER A 255 -19.49 -87.63 -8.26
C SER A 255 -19.65 -86.89 -9.59
N ASP A 256 -20.83 -86.98 -10.23
CA ASP A 256 -21.14 -86.23 -11.45
C ASP A 256 -21.40 -84.75 -11.11
N VAL A 257 -22.04 -84.49 -9.97
CA VAL A 257 -22.25 -83.14 -9.44
C VAL A 257 -20.92 -82.41 -9.22
N ASP A 258 -19.97 -83.04 -8.54
CA ASP A 258 -18.65 -82.45 -8.27
C ASP A 258 -17.89 -82.09 -9.56
N THR A 259 -18.01 -82.95 -10.59
CA THR A 259 -17.36 -82.73 -11.89
C THR A 259 -17.94 -81.51 -12.61
N ILE A 260 -19.26 -81.35 -12.56
CA ILE A 260 -19.95 -80.22 -13.20
C ILE A 260 -19.68 -78.92 -12.46
N MET A 261 -19.67 -78.96 -11.12
CA MET A 261 -19.29 -77.80 -10.30
C MET A 261 -17.90 -77.29 -10.65
N LEU A 262 -16.94 -78.19 -10.87
CA LEU A 262 -15.58 -77.84 -11.25
C LEU A 262 -15.54 -77.09 -12.60
N PHE A 263 -16.33 -77.50 -13.60
CA PHE A 263 -16.46 -76.76 -14.86
C PHE A 263 -17.14 -75.40 -14.69
N ALA A 264 -18.20 -75.35 -13.87
CA ALA A 264 -18.89 -74.10 -13.57
C ALA A 264 -17.95 -73.06 -12.93
N ASP A 265 -17.07 -73.49 -12.02
CA ASP A 265 -16.05 -72.65 -11.40
C ASP A 265 -14.97 -72.19 -12.40
N GLN A 266 -14.54 -73.06 -13.33
CA GLN A 266 -13.59 -72.67 -14.39
C GLN A 266 -14.18 -71.58 -15.31
N VAL A 267 -15.45 -71.71 -15.70
CA VAL A 267 -16.15 -70.68 -16.48
C VAL A 267 -16.26 -69.39 -15.67
N ALA A 268 -16.61 -69.46 -14.39
CA ALA A 268 -16.72 -68.27 -13.55
C ALA A 268 -15.39 -67.52 -13.38
N SER A 269 -14.28 -68.26 -13.23
CA SER A 269 -12.93 -67.71 -13.18
C SER A 269 -12.56 -67.02 -14.49
N ALA A 270 -12.84 -67.65 -15.63
CA ALA A 270 -12.59 -67.09 -16.96
C ALA A 270 -13.37 -65.78 -17.21
N ILE A 271 -14.65 -65.72 -16.83
CA ILE A 271 -15.47 -64.50 -16.91
C ILE A 271 -14.85 -63.35 -16.10
N THR A 272 -14.37 -63.65 -14.89
CA THR A 272 -13.72 -62.65 -14.03
C THR A 272 -12.46 -62.09 -14.68
N ARG A 273 -11.64 -62.95 -15.30
CA ARG A 273 -10.42 -62.56 -16.01
C ARG A 273 -10.70 -61.66 -17.22
N ILE A 274 -11.66 -62.05 -18.08
CA ILE A 274 -12.04 -61.28 -19.27
C ILE A 274 -12.51 -59.87 -18.89
N ASN A 275 -13.33 -59.76 -17.83
CA ASN A 275 -13.81 -58.47 -17.34
C ASN A 275 -12.70 -57.59 -16.74
N LEU A 276 -11.69 -58.18 -16.10
CA LEU A 276 -10.54 -57.45 -15.57
C LEU A 276 -9.71 -56.82 -16.70
N LEU A 277 -9.40 -57.60 -17.75
CA LEU A 277 -8.62 -57.13 -18.89
C LEU A 277 -9.32 -55.99 -19.65
N LYS A 278 -10.64 -56.08 -19.83
CA LYS A 278 -11.42 -55.02 -20.50
C LYS A 278 -11.42 -53.70 -19.71
N SER A 279 -11.43 -53.77 -18.38
CA SER A 279 -11.36 -52.58 -17.51
C SER A 279 -9.99 -51.92 -17.55
N ILE A 280 -8.92 -52.71 -17.68
CA ILE A 280 -7.55 -52.19 -17.80
C ILE A 280 -7.38 -51.40 -19.11
N ASP A 281 -7.85 -51.94 -20.25
CA ASP A 281 -7.77 -51.28 -21.57
C ASP A 281 -8.51 -49.92 -21.60
N ALA A 282 -9.64 -49.81 -20.90
CA ALA A 282 -10.38 -48.55 -20.80
C ALA A 282 -9.61 -47.50 -19.97
N LEU A 283 -9.05 -47.92 -18.82
CA LEU A 283 -8.33 -47.03 -17.91
C LEU A 283 -7.04 -46.50 -18.54
N THR A 284 -6.31 -47.33 -19.29
CA THR A 284 -5.07 -46.93 -19.96
C THR A 284 -5.33 -45.88 -21.05
N SER A 285 -6.42 -46.00 -21.80
CA SER A 285 -6.82 -45.01 -22.81
C SER A 285 -7.20 -43.65 -22.20
N GLU A 286 -7.95 -43.66 -21.10
CA GLU A 286 -8.32 -42.43 -20.37
C GLU A 286 -7.11 -41.72 -19.75
N MET A 287 -6.17 -42.52 -19.22
CA MET A 287 -4.93 -42.01 -18.66
C MET A 287 -4.02 -41.38 -19.74
N GLU A 288 -3.92 -41.97 -20.93
CA GLU A 288 -3.14 -41.40 -22.03
C GLU A 288 -3.71 -40.05 -22.50
N ASN A 289 -5.03 -39.94 -22.62
CA ASN A 289 -5.70 -38.70 -22.97
C ASN A 289 -5.46 -37.59 -21.92
N SER A 290 -5.51 -37.95 -20.63
CA SER A 290 -5.25 -37.02 -19.53
C SER A 290 -3.81 -36.50 -19.54
N PHE A 291 -2.82 -37.38 -19.75
CA PHE A 291 -1.42 -36.96 -19.88
C PHE A 291 -1.21 -36.05 -21.10
N ARG A 292 -1.82 -36.38 -22.25
CA ARG A 292 -1.72 -35.56 -23.46
C ARG A 292 -2.27 -34.14 -23.25
N PHE A 293 -3.42 -34.02 -22.59
CA PHE A 293 -4.03 -32.72 -22.28
C PHE A 293 -3.16 -31.88 -21.34
N LEU A 294 -2.70 -32.47 -20.24
CA LEU A 294 -1.89 -31.74 -19.26
C LEU A 294 -0.54 -31.32 -19.84
N LEU A 295 0.17 -32.22 -20.54
CA LEU A 295 1.45 -31.89 -21.17
C LEU A 295 1.29 -30.85 -22.29
N GLY A 296 0.19 -30.88 -23.04
CA GLY A 296 -0.14 -29.84 -24.03
C GLY A 296 -0.31 -28.44 -23.40
N SER A 297 -0.70 -28.39 -22.12
CA SER A 297 -0.87 -27.13 -21.38
C SER A 297 0.45 -26.56 -20.84
N ARG A 298 1.57 -27.31 -20.90
CA ARG A 298 2.89 -26.90 -20.38
C ARG A 298 3.35 -25.55 -20.90
N GLU A 299 3.22 -25.34 -22.21
CA GLU A 299 3.66 -24.12 -22.87
C GLU A 299 2.86 -22.90 -22.38
N GLN A 300 1.55 -23.06 -22.18
CA GLN A 300 0.67 -22.01 -21.68
C GLN A 300 1.00 -21.65 -20.23
N TYR A 301 1.23 -22.63 -19.36
CA TYR A 301 1.65 -22.37 -17.98
C TYR A 301 3.01 -21.67 -17.91
N SER A 302 3.98 -22.11 -18.73
CA SER A 302 5.29 -21.47 -18.81
C SER A 302 5.18 -20.01 -19.26
N ARG A 303 4.38 -19.73 -20.31
CA ARG A 303 4.10 -18.36 -20.75
C ARG A 303 3.46 -17.50 -19.65
N ASN A 304 2.47 -18.03 -18.93
CA ASN A 304 1.81 -17.30 -17.85
C ASN A 304 2.79 -16.93 -16.72
N VAL A 305 3.70 -17.83 -16.36
CA VAL A 305 4.74 -17.57 -15.35
C VAL A 305 5.69 -16.46 -15.80
N VAL A 306 6.11 -16.47 -17.08
CA VAL A 306 6.95 -15.39 -17.64
C VAL A 306 6.19 -14.05 -17.63
N HIS A 307 4.94 -14.02 -18.09
CA HIS A 307 4.13 -12.80 -18.06
C HIS A 307 3.90 -12.27 -16.65
N LEU A 308 3.69 -13.15 -15.67
CA LEU A 308 3.59 -12.75 -14.26
C LEU A 308 4.90 -12.14 -13.78
N LYS A 309 6.04 -12.75 -14.11
CA LYS A 309 7.35 -12.20 -13.77
C LYS A 309 7.56 -10.81 -14.37
N ASP A 310 7.31 -10.64 -15.66
CA ASP A 310 7.46 -9.35 -16.35
C ASP A 310 6.52 -8.29 -15.75
N SER A 311 5.30 -8.68 -15.36
CA SER A 311 4.35 -7.77 -14.70
C SER A 311 4.83 -7.34 -13.32
N VAL A 312 5.43 -8.26 -12.54
CA VAL A 312 6.00 -7.93 -11.22
C VAL A 312 7.21 -7.02 -11.36
N ASP A 313 8.09 -7.27 -12.33
CA ASP A 313 9.25 -6.42 -12.61
C ASP A 313 8.78 -5.01 -13.04
N SER A 314 7.75 -4.92 -13.90
CA SER A 314 7.17 -3.62 -14.29
C SER A 314 6.52 -2.87 -13.12
N VAL A 315 5.90 -3.57 -12.16
CA VAL A 315 5.38 -2.95 -10.93
C VAL A 315 6.52 -2.47 -10.03
N ALA A 316 7.62 -3.23 -9.93
CA ALA A 316 8.80 -2.82 -9.19
C ALA A 316 9.44 -1.55 -9.78
N ASP A 317 9.57 -1.46 -11.10
CA ASP A 317 10.06 -0.25 -11.77
C ASP A 317 9.10 0.94 -11.57
N GLY A 318 7.79 0.71 -11.71
CA GLY A 318 6.78 1.75 -11.47
C GLY A 318 6.79 2.30 -10.05
N THR A 319 6.95 1.43 -9.05
CA THR A 319 7.06 1.84 -7.64
C THR A 319 8.35 2.61 -7.34
N ALA A 320 9.47 2.26 -7.97
CA ALA A 320 10.72 3.01 -7.85
C ALA A 320 10.58 4.45 -8.40
N VAL A 321 9.90 4.62 -9.53
CA VAL A 321 9.60 5.94 -10.10
C VAL A 321 8.69 6.76 -9.17
N ILE A 322 7.65 6.14 -8.61
CA ILE A 322 6.74 6.79 -7.64
C ILE A 322 7.51 7.24 -6.39
N ALA A 323 8.41 6.40 -5.87
CA ALA A 323 9.23 6.75 -4.70
C ALA A 323 10.10 7.98 -4.97
N SER A 324 10.81 8.01 -6.11
CA SER A 324 11.63 9.16 -6.50
C SER A 324 10.80 10.42 -6.74
N ALA A 325 9.63 10.30 -7.38
CA ALA A 325 8.71 11.43 -7.57
C ALA A 325 8.19 11.97 -6.22
N SER A 326 7.94 11.08 -5.25
CA SER A 326 7.51 11.45 -3.90
C SER A 326 8.56 12.26 -3.15
N GLU A 327 9.84 11.90 -3.27
CA GLU A 327 10.95 12.68 -2.71
C GLU A 327 11.02 14.08 -3.33
N GLY A 328 10.86 14.18 -4.66
CA GLY A 328 10.82 15.47 -5.36
C GLY A 328 9.64 16.35 -4.93
N ILE A 329 8.46 15.75 -4.72
CA ILE A 329 7.29 16.44 -4.17
C ILE A 329 7.58 16.94 -2.75
N MET A 330 8.18 16.12 -1.88
CA MET A 330 8.50 16.52 -0.50
C MET A 330 9.43 17.74 -0.46
N SER A 331 10.48 17.74 -1.29
CA SER A 331 11.37 18.90 -1.41
C SER A 331 10.63 20.15 -1.90
N SER A 332 9.71 20.00 -2.84
CA SER A 332 8.90 21.11 -3.36
C SER A 332 7.92 21.64 -2.31
N VAL A 333 7.35 20.76 -1.49
CA VAL A 333 6.48 21.10 -0.36
C VAL A 333 7.25 21.92 0.68
N ASP A 334 8.47 21.52 1.04
CA ASP A 334 9.31 22.24 1.99
C ASP A 334 9.69 23.64 1.47
N GLU A 335 10.09 23.76 0.20
CA GLU A 335 10.40 25.04 -0.42
C GLU A 335 9.16 25.96 -0.48
N THR A 336 8.01 25.42 -0.87
CA THR A 336 6.75 26.18 -0.91
C THR A 336 6.32 26.60 0.49
N SER A 337 6.52 25.75 1.50
CA SER A 337 6.23 26.06 2.91
C SER A 337 7.06 27.23 3.41
N ALA A 338 8.36 27.23 3.11
CA ALA A 338 9.26 28.35 3.44
C ALA A 338 8.82 29.66 2.76
N ALA A 339 8.47 29.60 1.46
CA ALA A 339 7.97 30.76 0.72
C ALA A 339 6.65 31.31 1.31
N VAL A 340 5.72 30.44 1.67
CA VAL A 340 4.45 30.82 2.32
C VAL A 340 4.69 31.50 3.67
N ASN A 341 5.64 31.00 4.46
CA ASN A 341 5.99 31.62 5.73
C ASN A 341 6.58 33.03 5.52
N GLN A 342 7.47 33.20 4.53
CA GLN A 342 8.01 34.51 4.16
C GLN A 342 6.90 35.48 3.71
N ILE A 343 5.94 35.01 2.90
CA ILE A 343 4.78 35.81 2.48
C ILE A 343 3.95 36.22 3.70
N SER A 344 3.74 35.33 4.67
CA SER A 344 2.99 35.65 5.89
C SER A 344 3.66 36.78 6.69
N VAL A 345 4.98 36.68 6.91
CA VAL A 345 5.76 37.72 7.60
C VAL A 345 5.73 39.05 6.84
N ALA A 346 5.89 39.00 5.51
CA ALA A 346 5.82 40.20 4.66
C ALA A 346 4.44 40.86 4.73
N THR A 347 3.36 40.07 4.72
CA THR A 347 1.99 40.56 4.80
C THR A 347 1.72 41.23 6.15
N GLU A 348 2.18 40.65 7.27
CA GLU A 348 2.10 41.30 8.58
C GLU A 348 2.88 42.61 8.65
N GLN A 349 4.07 42.67 8.03
CA GLN A 349 4.85 43.89 7.97
C GLN A 349 4.15 44.98 7.15
N VAL A 350 3.54 44.62 6.02
CA VAL A 350 2.73 45.55 5.22
C VAL A 350 1.59 46.11 6.05
N THR A 351 0.84 45.27 6.78
CA THR A 351 -0.25 45.71 7.65
C THR A 351 0.24 46.70 8.72
N ARG A 352 1.36 46.41 9.39
CA ARG A 352 1.96 47.35 10.37
C ARG A 352 2.37 48.69 9.74
N ASN A 353 2.92 48.65 8.52
CA ASN A 353 3.29 49.86 7.79
C ASN A 353 2.06 50.68 7.39
N LEU A 354 0.94 50.03 7.05
CA LEU A 354 -0.32 50.71 6.73
C LEU A 354 -0.92 51.40 7.96
N ASP A 355 -0.87 50.78 9.14
CA ASP A 355 -1.30 51.42 10.39
C ASP A 355 -0.48 52.68 10.69
N HIS A 356 0.85 52.59 10.49
CA HIS A 356 1.74 53.74 10.65
C HIS A 356 1.43 54.85 9.63
N LEU A 357 1.21 54.47 8.37
CA LEU A 357 0.85 55.40 7.30
C LEU A 357 -0.49 56.09 7.58
N ALA A 358 -1.49 55.36 8.08
CA ALA A 358 -2.77 55.94 8.49
C ALA A 358 -2.60 57.00 9.59
N GLY A 359 -1.70 56.75 10.56
CA GLY A 359 -1.32 57.72 11.58
C GLY A 359 -0.67 58.98 11.00
N ILE A 360 0.26 58.82 10.05
CA ILE A 360 0.92 59.94 9.35
C ILE A 360 -0.09 60.77 8.56
N VAL A 361 -1.02 60.12 7.84
CA VAL A 361 -2.07 60.80 7.08
C VAL A 361 -2.95 61.62 8.00
N HIS A 362 -3.35 61.07 9.14
CA HIS A 362 -4.16 61.80 10.13
C HIS A 362 -3.42 63.02 10.69
N GLN A 363 -2.16 62.85 11.11
CA GLN A 363 -1.33 63.97 11.58
C GLN A 363 -1.11 65.03 10.50
N SER A 364 -0.90 64.62 9.26
CA SER A 364 -0.72 65.53 8.12
C SER A 364 -1.99 66.33 7.83
N ALA A 365 -3.16 65.69 7.92
CA ALA A 365 -4.44 66.37 7.77
C ALA A 365 -4.64 67.44 8.86
N SER A 366 -4.35 67.12 10.13
CA SER A 366 -4.40 68.10 11.22
C SER A 366 -3.41 69.25 11.02
N ALA A 367 -2.18 68.96 10.57
CA ALA A 367 -1.20 69.99 10.25
C ALA A 367 -1.67 70.91 9.11
N MET A 368 -2.37 70.37 8.10
CA MET A 368 -2.97 71.18 7.03
C MET A 368 -4.08 72.11 7.55
N GLU A 369 -4.90 71.65 8.49
CA GLU A 369 -5.91 72.51 9.14
C GLU A 369 -5.25 73.66 9.91
N GLU A 370 -4.19 73.38 10.65
CA GLU A 370 -3.42 74.40 11.39
C GLU A 370 -2.75 75.41 10.46
N ILE A 371 -2.15 74.94 9.35
CA ILE A 371 -1.59 75.81 8.32
C ILE A 371 -2.70 76.69 7.71
N ASN A 372 -3.87 76.14 7.42
CA ASN A 372 -4.99 76.90 6.87
C ASN A 372 -5.45 78.03 7.83
N CYS A 373 -5.50 77.74 9.14
CA CYS A 373 -5.75 78.74 10.17
C CYS A 373 -4.66 79.83 10.19
N THR A 374 -3.39 79.43 10.11
CA THR A 374 -2.25 80.35 10.11
C THR A 374 -2.26 81.27 8.89
N ILE A 375 -2.57 80.73 7.70
CA ILE A 375 -2.74 81.48 6.46
C ILE A 375 -3.86 82.52 6.60
N SER A 376 -5.00 82.13 7.18
CA SER A 376 -6.10 83.07 7.45
C SER A 376 -5.68 84.21 8.38
N ASN A 377 -4.86 83.93 9.40
CA ASN A 377 -4.32 84.96 10.30
C ASN A 377 -3.34 85.89 9.56
N VAL A 378 -2.50 85.35 8.67
CA VAL A 378 -1.59 86.15 7.84
C VAL A 378 -2.38 87.05 6.88
N GLU A 379 -3.45 86.55 6.26
CA GLU A 379 -4.34 87.34 5.41
C GLU A 379 -4.94 88.52 6.17
N GLN A 380 -5.48 88.26 7.37
CA GLN A 380 -6.05 89.30 8.22
C GLN A 380 -5.00 90.34 8.63
N ASN A 381 -3.81 89.90 9.05
CA ASN A 381 -2.72 90.80 9.45
C ASN A 381 -2.21 91.64 8.27
N ALA A 382 -2.15 91.08 7.06
CA ALA A 382 -1.80 91.80 5.85
C ALA A 382 -2.86 92.88 5.52
N ALA A 383 -4.16 92.55 5.66
CA ALA A 383 -5.24 93.51 5.46
C ALA A 383 -5.20 94.67 6.45
N ILE A 384 -4.96 94.39 7.75
CA ILE A 384 -4.79 95.43 8.77
C ILE A 384 -3.56 96.29 8.47
N SER A 385 -2.43 95.67 8.10
CA SER A 385 -1.19 96.39 7.77
C SER A 385 -1.36 97.29 6.54
N HIS A 386 -2.15 96.83 5.56
CA HIS A 386 -2.50 97.61 4.37
C HIS A 386 -3.30 98.85 4.74
N GLU A 387 -4.34 98.69 5.57
CA GLU A 387 -5.18 99.81 6.03
C GLU A 387 -4.35 100.84 6.82
N VAL A 388 -3.54 100.39 7.79
CA VAL A 388 -2.68 101.28 8.58
C VAL A 388 -1.68 102.01 7.68
N SER A 389 -1.04 101.32 6.73
CA SER A 389 -0.10 101.95 5.80
C SER A 389 -0.78 102.98 4.90
N SER A 390 -2.02 102.71 4.47
CA SER A 390 -2.86 103.64 3.70
C SER A 390 -3.17 104.90 4.48
N GLN A 391 -3.57 104.76 5.75
CA GLN A 391 -3.83 105.89 6.64
C GLN A 391 -2.58 106.74 6.88
N VAL A 392 -1.43 106.11 7.16
CA VAL A 392 -0.16 106.84 7.34
C VAL A 392 0.23 107.57 6.05
N LYS A 393 0.04 106.96 4.87
CA LYS A 393 0.28 107.62 3.58
C LYS A 393 -0.57 108.88 3.44
N MET A 394 -1.88 108.78 3.67
CA MET A 394 -2.79 109.94 3.58
C MET A 394 -2.41 111.04 4.57
N GLN A 395 -2.12 110.69 5.82
CA GLN A 395 -1.74 111.66 6.84
C GLN A 395 -0.40 112.33 6.55
N ALA A 396 0.57 111.60 6.00
CA ALA A 396 1.85 112.16 5.58
C ALA A 396 1.68 113.13 4.40
N ASP A 397 0.82 112.80 3.43
CA ASP A 397 0.49 113.67 2.29
C ASP A 397 -0.16 114.99 2.73
N GLU A 398 -1.15 114.91 3.63
CA GLU A 398 -1.78 116.08 4.24
C GLU A 398 -0.76 116.92 5.03
N SER A 399 0.08 116.28 5.83
CA SER A 399 1.11 116.96 6.62
C SER A 399 2.16 117.65 5.74
N LEU A 400 2.52 117.05 4.60
CA LEU A 400 3.41 117.67 3.61
C LEU A 400 2.81 118.97 3.05
N ALA A 401 1.49 118.97 2.76
CA ALA A 401 0.80 120.16 2.28
C ALA A 401 0.81 121.28 3.34
N VAL A 402 0.54 120.95 4.61
CA VAL A 402 0.57 121.92 5.73
C VAL A 402 1.98 122.50 5.95
N VAL A 403 3.02 121.67 5.87
CA VAL A 403 4.40 122.14 5.99
C VAL A 403 4.78 123.05 4.83
N ALA A 404 4.36 122.73 3.59
CA ALA A 404 4.60 123.59 2.44
C ALA A 404 3.93 124.98 2.61
N GLU A 405 2.69 125.02 3.11
CA GLU A 405 1.98 126.26 3.44
C GLU A 405 2.69 127.05 4.56
N THR A 406 3.19 126.35 5.57
CA THR A 406 3.95 126.96 6.68
C THR A 406 5.25 127.61 6.20
N ILE A 407 5.99 126.94 5.31
CA ILE A 407 7.21 127.48 4.70
C ILE A 407 6.88 128.73 3.86
N ALA A 408 5.80 128.69 3.07
CA ALA A 408 5.35 129.85 2.29
C ALA A 408 5.01 131.05 3.20
N SER A 409 4.27 130.80 4.29
CA SER A 409 3.92 131.83 5.28
C SER A 409 5.16 132.42 5.97
N LEU A 410 6.16 131.60 6.29
CA LEU A 410 7.43 132.09 6.85
C LEU A 410 8.23 132.92 5.84
N ALA A 411 8.18 132.60 4.54
CA ALA A 411 8.79 133.41 3.51
C ALA A 411 8.11 134.79 3.38
N GLU A 412 6.79 134.86 3.53
CA GLU A 412 6.07 136.13 3.60
C GLU A 412 6.46 136.96 4.84
N ILE A 413 6.58 136.32 6.00
CA ILE A 413 7.08 136.97 7.23
C ILE A 413 8.51 137.49 7.03
N GLN A 414 9.38 136.71 6.39
CA GLN A 414 10.75 137.12 6.09
C GLN A 414 10.79 138.42 5.27
N ASN A 415 9.91 138.54 4.26
CA ASN A 415 9.77 139.76 3.46
C ASN A 415 9.25 140.94 4.29
N SER A 416 8.26 140.71 5.17
CA SER A 416 7.71 141.75 6.05
C SER A 416 8.73 142.26 7.07
N VAL A 417 9.54 141.37 7.63
CA VAL A 417 10.66 141.69 8.53
C VAL A 417 11.72 142.52 7.78
N ALA A 418 12.05 142.16 6.54
CA ALA A 418 12.99 142.91 5.72
C ALA A 418 12.48 144.34 5.40
N PHE A 419 11.19 144.49 5.10
CA PHE A 419 10.58 145.80 4.90
C PHE A 419 10.60 146.66 6.18
N SER A 420 10.28 146.04 7.32
CA SER A 420 10.32 146.71 8.62
C SER A 420 11.73 147.16 9.00
N TYR A 421 12.76 146.34 8.70
CA TYR A 421 14.16 146.72 8.89
C TYR A 421 14.54 147.98 8.10
N ASP A 422 14.15 148.05 6.82
CA ASP A 422 14.44 149.22 5.97
C ASP A 422 13.70 150.47 6.47
N ALA A 423 12.46 150.34 6.93
CA ALA A 423 11.69 151.45 7.50
C ALA A 423 12.36 152.03 8.76
N ILE A 424 12.84 151.18 9.67
CA ILE A 424 13.56 151.62 10.88
C ILE A 424 14.89 152.27 10.52
N LYS A 425 15.62 151.70 9.55
CA LYS A 425 16.86 152.31 9.07
C LYS A 425 16.64 153.72 8.51
N ARG A 426 15.58 153.92 7.73
CA ARG A 426 15.18 155.26 7.24
C ARG A 426 14.79 156.20 8.38
N LEU A 427 14.16 155.70 9.45
CA LEU A 427 13.84 156.49 10.64
C LEU A 427 15.12 156.94 11.37
N GLU A 428 16.11 156.06 11.51
CA GLU A 428 17.43 156.41 12.08
C GLU A 428 18.11 157.50 11.23
N GLU A 429 18.18 157.32 9.91
CA GLU A 429 18.76 158.30 8.98
C GLU A 429 18.05 159.67 9.04
N ASN A 430 16.71 159.68 9.08
CA ASN A 430 15.94 160.91 9.21
C ASN A 430 16.12 161.57 10.57
N SER A 431 16.21 160.80 11.65
CA SER A 431 16.43 161.32 13.00
C SER A 431 17.80 162.00 13.12
N THR A 432 18.85 161.40 12.56
CA THR A 432 20.18 162.04 12.45
C THR A 432 20.15 163.32 11.60
N ARG A 433 19.33 163.38 10.54
CA ARG A 433 19.16 164.63 9.78
C ARG A 433 18.47 165.72 10.60
N ILE A 434 17.47 165.37 11.39
CA ILE A 434 16.78 166.33 12.28
C ILE A 434 17.74 166.79 13.40
N GLU A 435 18.52 165.89 14.00
CA GLU A 435 19.55 166.22 15.00
C GLU A 435 20.52 167.30 14.48
N ASN A 436 21.02 167.14 13.25
CA ASN A 436 21.87 168.11 12.59
C ASN A 436 21.18 169.48 12.41
N ILE A 437 19.90 169.50 12.02
CA ILE A 437 19.12 170.74 11.88
C ILE A 437 18.94 171.42 13.24
N VAL A 438 18.56 170.66 14.27
CA VAL A 438 18.35 171.18 15.63
C VAL A 438 19.65 171.72 16.21
N SER A 439 20.78 171.08 15.95
CA SER A 439 22.12 171.57 16.31
C SER A 439 22.42 172.93 15.66
N VAL A 440 22.13 173.08 14.36
CA VAL A 440 22.26 174.38 13.66
C VAL A 440 21.33 175.44 14.25
N ILE A 441 20.08 175.09 14.58
CA ILE A 441 19.13 176.03 15.21
C ILE A 441 19.62 176.45 16.59
N ASN A 442 20.14 175.52 17.40
CA ASN A 442 20.71 175.82 18.71
C ASN A 442 21.91 176.77 18.58
N ASP A 443 22.77 176.55 17.58
CA ASP A 443 23.90 177.45 17.28
C ASP A 443 23.45 178.84 16.82
N ILE A 444 22.43 178.94 15.95
CA ILE A 444 21.83 180.21 15.56
C ILE A 444 21.25 180.90 16.78
N THR A 445 20.53 180.17 17.63
CA THR A 445 19.89 180.67 18.83
C THR A 445 20.90 181.22 19.85
N LYS A 446 22.03 180.53 20.05
CA LYS A 446 23.16 181.04 20.85
C LYS A 446 23.73 182.33 20.27
N ARG A 447 23.91 182.41 18.94
CA ARG A 447 24.36 183.63 18.26
C ARG A 447 23.36 184.77 18.38
N THR A 448 22.06 184.51 18.23
CA THR A 448 20.98 185.49 18.39
C THR A 448 20.91 186.00 19.81
N ASN A 449 21.03 185.12 20.82
CA ASN A 449 21.10 185.51 22.23
C ASN A 449 22.30 186.44 22.50
N LEU A 450 23.47 186.15 21.91
CA LEU A 450 24.66 187.01 22.03
C LEU A 450 24.49 188.36 21.30
N LEU A 451 23.89 188.36 20.11
CA LEU A 451 23.59 189.59 19.35
C LEU A 451 22.55 190.46 20.09
N ALA A 452 21.51 189.84 20.62
CA ALA A 452 20.47 190.49 21.42
C ALA A 452 21.06 191.07 22.71
N LEU A 453 21.93 190.31 23.40
CA LEU A 453 22.67 190.81 24.57
C LEU A 453 23.51 192.04 24.21
N ASN A 454 24.25 191.99 23.11
CA ASN A 454 25.05 193.14 22.63
C ASN A 454 24.15 194.34 22.29
N ALA A 455 22.99 194.11 21.67
CA ALA A 455 22.02 195.15 21.36
C ALA A 455 21.39 195.76 22.62
N SER A 456 21.03 194.95 23.63
CA SER A 456 20.54 195.43 24.93
C SER A 456 21.58 196.29 25.64
N ILE A 457 22.86 195.89 25.59
CA ILE A 457 23.97 196.67 26.16
C ILE A 457 24.09 198.03 25.45
N ILE A 458 24.10 198.06 24.11
CA ILE A 458 24.19 199.30 23.33
C ILE A 458 22.97 200.20 23.55
N ALA A 459 21.77 199.61 23.64
CA ALA A 459 20.53 200.34 23.93
C ALA A 459 20.55 200.97 25.34
N ALA A 460 21.07 200.27 26.35
CA ALA A 460 21.30 200.83 27.67
C ALA A 460 22.35 201.97 27.65
N GLN A 461 23.37 201.84 26.78
CA GLN A 461 24.44 202.83 26.60
C GLN A 461 23.96 204.12 25.91
N ALA A 462 22.92 204.05 25.06
CA ALA A 462 22.31 205.18 24.37
C ALA A 462 21.31 206.01 25.22
N GLY A 463 21.09 205.64 26.50
CA GLY A 463 20.25 206.41 27.42
C GLY A 463 18.77 206.47 27.02
N GLU A 464 18.12 207.63 27.15
CA GLU A 464 16.68 207.78 26.84
C GLU A 464 16.33 207.47 25.38
N TYR A 465 17.23 207.74 24.43
CA TYR A 465 17.02 207.47 23.00
C TYR A 465 17.07 205.97 22.65
N GLY A 466 17.68 205.13 23.51
CA GLY A 466 17.81 203.68 23.30
C GLY A 466 16.73 202.83 23.98
N LYS A 467 15.86 203.44 24.80
CA LYS A 467 14.92 202.72 25.68
C LYS A 467 13.96 201.79 24.92
N SER A 468 13.40 202.25 23.79
CA SER A 468 12.53 201.43 22.93
C SER A 468 13.28 200.30 22.23
N PHE A 469 14.56 200.50 21.88
CA PHE A 469 15.41 199.45 21.30
C PHE A 469 15.84 198.41 22.33
N GLY A 470 16.07 198.81 23.59
CA GLY A 470 16.45 197.90 24.67
C GLY A 470 15.35 196.89 25.00
N VAL A 471 14.08 197.33 25.02
CA VAL A 471 12.94 196.43 25.23
C VAL A 471 12.84 195.37 24.13
N VAL A 472 13.07 195.76 22.86
CA VAL A 472 13.06 194.80 21.74
C VAL A 472 14.25 193.84 21.84
N ALA A 473 15.43 194.31 22.22
CA ALA A 473 16.61 193.47 22.37
C ALA A 473 16.47 192.45 23.52
N ASP A 474 15.89 192.84 24.66
CA ASP A 474 15.60 191.93 25.76
C ASP A 474 14.51 190.90 25.40
N GLU A 475 13.50 191.29 24.61
CA GLU A 475 12.49 190.35 24.09
C GLU A 475 13.10 189.33 23.11
N ILE A 476 13.99 189.76 22.19
CA ILE A 476 14.73 188.86 21.30
C ILE A 476 15.63 187.91 22.09
N ARG A 477 16.24 188.39 23.17
CA ARG A 477 17.06 187.57 24.07
C ARG A 477 16.22 186.51 24.77
N ASN A 478 15.05 186.88 25.29
CA ASN A 478 14.11 185.96 25.93
C ASN A 478 13.61 184.90 24.94
N LEU A 479 13.20 185.31 23.74
CA LEU A 479 12.84 184.40 22.65
C LEU A 479 13.97 183.43 22.29
N SER A 480 15.22 183.92 22.28
CA SER A 480 16.38 183.08 22.01
C SER A 480 16.61 182.06 23.13
N LEU A 481 16.54 182.46 24.41
CA LEU A 481 16.65 181.51 25.52
C LEU A 481 15.54 180.45 25.51
N GLN A 482 14.30 180.86 25.23
CA GLN A 482 13.16 179.95 25.09
C GLN A 482 13.33 179.00 23.90
N THR A 483 13.79 179.50 22.75
CA THR A 483 14.11 178.68 21.58
C THR A 483 15.22 177.68 21.90
N GLY A 484 16.24 178.10 22.65
CA GLY A 484 17.36 177.24 23.06
C GLY A 484 16.90 176.11 23.97
N HIS A 485 16.03 176.41 24.93
CA HIS A 485 15.40 175.41 25.78
C HIS A 485 14.59 174.39 24.97
N SER A 486 13.71 174.86 24.08
CA SER A 486 12.92 173.97 23.20
C SER A 486 13.80 173.14 22.26
N THR A 487 14.91 173.68 21.73
CA THR A 487 15.85 172.87 20.95
C THR A 487 16.52 171.78 21.78
N GLY A 488 16.79 172.03 23.06
CA GLY A 488 17.33 171.01 23.98
C GLY A 488 16.34 169.90 24.27
N GLU A 489 15.06 170.23 24.48
CA GLU A 489 13.99 169.23 24.61
C GLU A 489 13.84 168.39 23.33
N ILE A 490 13.88 169.04 22.15
CA ILE A 490 13.84 168.35 20.86
C ILE A 490 15.05 167.41 20.69
N THR A 491 16.26 167.83 21.07
CA THR A 491 17.44 166.96 21.04
C THR A 491 17.24 165.71 21.90
N SER A 492 16.73 165.86 23.13
CA SER A 492 16.46 164.72 24.01
C SER A 492 15.46 163.74 23.41
N ILE A 493 14.39 164.24 22.76
CA ILE A 493 13.40 163.39 22.07
C ILE A 493 14.03 162.64 20.89
N ILE A 494 14.92 163.30 20.12
CA ILE A 494 15.62 162.65 19.00
C ILE A 494 16.57 161.56 19.51
N GLU A 495 17.31 161.80 20.58
CA GLU A 495 18.18 160.80 21.21
C GLU A 495 17.37 159.57 21.68
N GLU A 496 16.18 159.78 22.26
CA GLU A 496 15.26 158.70 22.64
C GLU A 496 14.76 157.92 21.41
N ILE A 497 14.29 158.61 20.36
CA ILE A 497 13.87 157.98 19.10
C ILE A 497 14.99 157.16 18.47
N MET A 498 16.23 157.66 18.48
CA MET A 498 17.39 156.94 17.96
C MET A 498 17.72 155.69 18.79
N SER A 499 17.66 155.80 20.12
CA SER A 499 17.85 154.67 21.04
C SER A 499 16.80 153.58 20.83
N GLU A 500 15.52 153.96 20.74
CA GLU A 500 14.41 153.04 20.45
C GLU A 500 14.54 152.43 19.05
N SER A 501 14.91 153.22 18.04
CA SER A 501 15.13 152.74 16.67
C SER A 501 16.24 151.68 16.61
N ARG A 502 17.36 151.89 17.30
CA ARG A 502 18.46 150.90 17.38
C ARG A 502 18.02 149.61 18.07
N THR A 503 17.27 149.74 19.17
CA THR A 503 16.71 148.59 19.89
C THR A 503 15.77 147.80 18.99
N ALA A 504 14.88 148.48 18.27
CA ALA A 504 13.95 147.87 17.34
C ALA A 504 14.67 147.22 16.14
N ALA A 505 15.72 147.83 15.58
CA ALA A 505 16.55 147.23 14.54
C ALA A 505 17.26 145.95 15.00
N SER A 506 17.77 145.92 16.24
CA SER A 506 18.34 144.73 16.85
C SER A 506 17.30 143.61 16.99
N ASN A 507 16.10 143.93 17.48
CA ASN A 507 15.02 142.96 17.60
C ASN A 507 14.59 142.39 16.24
N ILE A 508 14.45 143.24 15.22
CA ILE A 508 14.13 142.81 13.85
C ILE A 508 15.22 141.90 13.28
N THR A 509 16.50 142.18 13.57
CA THR A 509 17.61 141.32 13.14
C THR A 509 17.52 139.94 13.79
N ALA A 510 17.25 139.88 15.09
CA ALA A 510 17.03 138.62 15.79
C ALA A 510 15.79 137.87 15.25
N THR A 511 14.69 138.58 14.96
CA THR A 511 13.49 137.99 14.33
C THR A 511 13.81 137.41 12.96
N ARG A 512 14.63 138.09 12.14
CA ARG A 512 15.05 137.59 10.83
C ARG A 512 15.80 136.26 10.94
N GLU A 513 16.71 136.12 11.90
CA GLU A 513 17.42 134.86 12.16
C GLU A 513 16.46 133.74 12.60
N LEU A 514 15.50 134.03 13.48
CA LEU A 514 14.49 133.06 13.92
C LEU A 514 13.62 132.58 12.77
N VAL A 515 13.18 133.48 11.88
CA VAL A 515 12.39 133.11 10.69
C VAL A 515 13.21 132.25 9.73
N HIS A 516 14.48 132.60 9.49
CA HIS A 516 15.36 131.81 8.64
C HIS A 516 15.52 130.38 9.18
N ARG A 517 15.77 130.23 10.48
CA ARG A 517 15.81 128.93 11.15
C ARG A 517 14.48 128.17 11.06
N GLY A 518 13.35 128.88 11.14
CA GLY A 518 12.01 128.31 10.94
C GLY A 518 11.84 127.70 9.55
N VAL A 519 12.33 128.38 8.51
CA VAL A 519 12.30 127.86 7.13
C VAL A 519 13.16 126.61 6.97
N GLU A 520 14.39 126.61 7.49
CA GLU A 520 15.27 125.43 7.45
C GLU A 520 14.65 124.22 8.18
N LEU A 521 14.06 124.45 9.36
CA LEU A 521 13.37 123.40 10.11
C LEU A 521 12.16 122.87 9.34
N GLY A 522 11.37 123.76 8.74
CA GLY A 522 10.24 123.38 7.89
C GLY A 522 10.67 122.51 6.71
N HIS A 523 11.77 122.84 6.04
CA HIS A 523 12.31 122.01 4.94
C HIS A 523 12.71 120.62 5.42
N THR A 524 13.43 120.55 6.54
CA THR A 524 13.84 119.27 7.17
C THR A 524 12.64 118.42 7.58
N THR A 525 11.59 119.04 8.14
CA THR A 525 10.32 118.36 8.46
C THR A 525 9.62 117.85 7.19
N GLY A 526 9.64 118.64 6.11
CA GLY A 526 9.10 118.22 4.81
C GLY A 526 9.82 116.99 4.25
N GLU A 527 11.15 116.96 4.28
CA GLU A 527 11.94 115.81 3.82
C GLU A 527 11.66 114.54 4.63
N THR A 528 11.54 114.67 5.96
CA THR A 528 11.22 113.52 6.84
C THR A 528 9.81 112.99 6.62
N LEU A 529 8.82 113.87 6.44
CA LEU A 529 7.44 113.45 6.09
C LEU A 529 7.38 112.79 4.70
N LYS A 530 8.15 113.28 3.73
CA LYS A 530 8.25 112.64 2.41
C LYS A 530 8.84 111.24 2.51
N ALA A 531 9.89 111.05 3.31
CA ALA A 531 10.43 109.73 3.57
C ALA A 531 9.41 108.78 4.24
N ILE A 532 8.55 109.29 5.13
CA ILE A 532 7.45 108.51 5.72
C ILE A 532 6.42 108.13 4.64
N TYR A 533 6.02 109.07 3.78
CA TYR A 533 5.10 108.82 2.67
C TYR A 533 5.63 107.70 1.75
N ASP A 534 6.88 107.80 1.30
CA ASP A 534 7.49 106.83 0.38
C ASP A 534 7.58 105.43 1.03
N ARG A 535 7.90 105.37 2.33
CA ARG A 535 7.92 104.10 3.08
C ARG A 535 6.53 103.49 3.23
N SER A 536 5.50 104.30 3.44
CA SER A 536 4.12 103.82 3.49
C SER A 536 3.64 103.28 2.15
N VAL A 537 4.03 103.91 1.03
CA VAL A 537 3.76 103.38 -0.32
C VAL A 537 4.44 102.01 -0.53
N CYS A 538 5.70 101.87 -0.11
CA CYS A 538 6.40 100.59 -0.17
C CYS A 538 5.70 99.51 0.68
N SER A 539 5.24 99.86 1.89
CA SER A 539 4.48 98.95 2.77
C SER A 539 3.16 98.50 2.14
N LEU A 540 2.45 99.39 1.44
CA LEU A 540 1.23 99.04 0.70
C LEU A 540 1.50 98.03 -0.41
N ASP A 541 2.60 98.18 -1.15
CA ASP A 541 2.99 97.22 -2.20
C ASP A 541 3.35 95.85 -1.58
N MET A 542 4.13 95.83 -0.50
CA MET A 542 4.48 94.59 0.21
C MET A 542 3.24 93.84 0.73
N THR A 543 2.27 94.55 1.32
CA THR A 543 1.04 93.92 1.81
C THR A 543 0.20 93.32 0.68
N GLN A 544 0.23 93.92 -0.52
CA GLN A 544 -0.41 93.37 -1.70
C GLN A 544 0.30 92.10 -2.21
N GLN A 545 1.63 92.08 -2.21
CA GLN A 545 2.41 90.87 -2.53
C GLN A 545 2.14 89.75 -1.52
N ILE A 546 2.06 90.07 -0.22
CA ILE A 546 1.70 89.09 0.82
C ILE A 546 0.32 88.50 0.53
N LYS A 547 -0.68 89.33 0.21
CA LYS A 547 -2.02 88.84 -0.14
C LYS A 547 -1.99 87.84 -1.30
N GLN A 548 -1.24 88.14 -2.36
CA GLN A 548 -1.10 87.23 -3.50
C GLN A 548 -0.44 85.90 -3.08
N ALA A 549 0.68 85.96 -2.36
CA ALA A 549 1.38 84.77 -1.88
C ALA A 549 0.50 83.91 -0.97
N THR A 550 -0.29 84.52 -0.10
CA THR A 550 -1.25 83.83 0.78
C THR A 550 -2.34 83.11 -0.03
N GLN A 551 -2.86 83.71 -1.11
CA GLN A 551 -3.83 83.04 -2.00
C GLN A 551 -3.24 81.82 -2.71
N GLU A 552 -1.98 81.91 -3.15
CA GLU A 552 -1.26 80.78 -3.74
C GLU A 552 -1.05 79.67 -2.69
N GLN A 553 -0.70 80.02 -1.44
CA GLN A 553 -0.56 79.08 -0.34
C GLN A 553 -1.88 78.36 -0.01
N VAL A 554 -3.04 79.07 0.02
CA VAL A 554 -4.35 78.43 0.21
C VAL A 554 -4.59 77.34 -0.84
N THR A 555 -4.23 77.62 -2.10
CA THR A 555 -4.38 76.66 -3.20
C THR A 555 -3.47 75.45 -3.01
N GLY A 556 -2.22 75.68 -2.60
CA GLY A 556 -1.27 74.60 -2.28
C GLY A 556 -1.74 73.71 -1.13
N VAL A 557 -2.23 74.30 -0.04
CA VAL A 557 -2.76 73.56 1.12
C VAL A 557 -3.96 72.71 0.74
N LYS A 558 -4.89 73.24 -0.06
CA LYS A 558 -6.04 72.46 -0.57
C LYS A 558 -5.60 71.27 -1.42
N LEU A 559 -4.57 71.44 -2.25
CA LEU A 559 -4.03 70.34 -3.05
C LEU A 559 -3.42 69.25 -2.17
N VAL A 560 -2.62 69.64 -1.17
CA VAL A 560 -2.01 68.69 -0.22
C VAL A 560 -3.08 67.97 0.60
N ALA A 561 -4.10 68.68 1.10
CA ALA A 561 -5.22 68.08 1.82
C ALA A 561 -5.94 67.01 0.98
N ARG A 562 -6.21 67.31 -0.30
CA ARG A 562 -6.79 66.34 -1.23
C ARG A 562 -5.88 65.14 -1.48
N SER A 563 -4.57 65.35 -1.63
CA SER A 563 -3.61 64.25 -1.71
C SER A 563 -3.60 63.37 -0.47
N MET A 564 -3.81 63.93 0.73
CA MET A 564 -3.95 63.15 1.96
C MET A 564 -5.22 62.30 1.98
N GLU A 565 -6.34 62.81 1.47
CA GLU A 565 -7.57 62.01 1.28
C GLU A 565 -7.36 60.85 0.31
N ASP A 566 -6.69 61.11 -0.82
CA ASP A 566 -6.37 60.07 -1.81
C ASP A 566 -5.44 58.99 -1.22
N ILE A 567 -4.41 59.39 -0.46
CA ILE A 567 -3.51 58.45 0.24
C ILE A 567 -4.29 57.65 1.30
N SER A 568 -5.23 58.28 2.03
CA SER A 568 -6.09 57.58 2.99
C SER A 568 -6.93 56.48 2.31
N SER A 569 -7.57 56.83 1.18
CA SER A 569 -8.35 55.87 0.39
C SER A 569 -7.49 54.71 -0.11
N MET A 570 -6.31 55.02 -0.66
CA MET A 570 -5.35 54.02 -1.13
C MET A 570 -4.88 53.12 0.01
N THR A 571 -4.58 53.67 1.18
CA THR A 571 -4.18 52.92 2.38
C THR A 571 -5.28 51.93 2.78
N SER A 572 -6.55 52.35 2.76
CA SER A 572 -7.70 51.48 3.04
C SER A 572 -7.82 50.33 2.03
N GLN A 573 -7.63 50.60 0.74
CA GLN A 573 -7.64 49.57 -0.30
C GLN A 573 -6.51 48.56 -0.14
N ILE A 574 -5.28 49.02 0.16
CA ILE A 574 -4.13 48.14 0.39
C ILE A 574 -4.35 47.31 1.67
N PHE A 575 -5.00 47.87 2.70
CA PHE A 575 -5.34 47.13 3.91
C PHE A 575 -6.29 45.97 3.63
N ALA A 576 -7.34 46.22 2.83
CA ALA A 576 -8.25 45.16 2.38
C ALA A 576 -7.51 44.08 1.57
N ALA A 577 -6.65 44.48 0.62
CA ALA A 577 -5.86 43.56 -0.18
C ALA A 577 -4.88 42.71 0.67
N SER A 578 -4.21 43.33 1.64
CA SER A 578 -3.32 42.65 2.60
C SER A 578 -4.08 41.62 3.43
N THR A 579 -5.29 41.98 3.87
CA THR A 579 -6.17 41.07 4.62
C THR A 579 -6.56 39.84 3.80
N ASP A 580 -6.91 40.03 2.53
CA ASP A 580 -7.24 38.91 1.64
C ASP A 580 -6.01 38.07 1.27
N GLN A 581 -4.84 38.70 1.10
CA GLN A 581 -3.56 38.01 0.93
C GLN A 581 -3.21 37.15 2.15
N ALA A 582 -3.47 37.62 3.38
CA ALA A 582 -3.29 36.83 4.58
C ALA A 582 -4.21 35.59 4.61
N LYS A 583 -5.49 35.75 4.23
CA LYS A 583 -6.43 34.62 4.12
C LYS A 583 -6.00 33.59 3.06
N ALA A 584 -5.54 34.07 1.91
CA ALA A 584 -5.03 33.24 0.83
C ALA A 584 -3.79 32.45 1.29
N THR A 585 -2.82 33.13 1.92
CA THR A 585 -1.59 32.53 2.47
C THR A 585 -1.93 31.44 3.49
N LYS A 586 -2.90 31.68 4.40
CA LYS A 586 -3.37 30.67 5.36
C LYS A 586 -4.06 29.48 4.70
N SER A 587 -4.66 29.67 3.53
CA SER A 587 -5.28 28.58 2.77
C SER A 587 -4.23 27.75 2.04
N ILE A 588 -3.23 28.41 1.44
CA ILE A 588 -2.08 27.73 0.83
C ILE A 588 -1.31 26.91 1.88
N ALA A 589 -1.06 27.47 3.08
CA ALA A 589 -0.41 26.75 4.17
C ALA A 589 -1.15 25.44 4.54
N ARG A 590 -2.49 25.48 4.56
CA ARG A 590 -3.31 24.27 4.79
C ARG A 590 -3.22 23.27 3.63
N SER A 591 -3.18 23.74 2.39
CA SER A 591 -2.99 22.86 1.22
C SER A 591 -1.62 22.20 1.23
N ILE A 592 -0.56 22.91 1.63
CA ILE A 592 0.79 22.37 1.78
C ILE A 592 0.81 21.23 2.81
N GLU A 593 0.19 21.43 3.97
CA GLU A 593 0.11 20.36 4.99
C GLU A 593 -0.64 19.13 4.45
N SER A 594 -1.75 19.34 3.74
CA SER A 594 -2.49 18.24 3.12
C SER A 594 -1.67 17.49 2.05
N ILE A 595 -0.88 18.20 1.24
CA ILE A 595 0.00 17.57 0.23
C ILE A 595 1.12 16.79 0.93
N LYS A 596 1.66 17.34 2.03
CA LYS A 596 2.68 16.67 2.84
C LYS A 596 2.16 15.34 3.38
N ASP A 597 0.97 15.33 3.97
CA ASP A 597 0.31 14.12 4.47
C ASP A 597 0.07 13.10 3.35
N MET A 598 -0.49 13.55 2.22
CA MET A 598 -0.72 12.68 1.05
C MET A 598 0.59 12.08 0.51
N THR A 599 1.67 12.87 0.48
CA THR A 599 2.98 12.40 0.01
C THR A 599 3.56 11.38 0.99
N HIS A 600 3.40 11.59 2.29
CA HIS A 600 3.82 10.63 3.31
C HIS A 600 3.05 9.29 3.21
N GLU A 601 1.74 9.34 3.01
CA GLU A 601 0.93 8.14 2.73
C GLU A 601 1.36 7.43 1.46
N MET A 602 1.66 8.18 0.39
CA MET A 602 2.14 7.64 -0.87
C MET A 602 3.49 6.93 -0.72
N VAL A 603 4.44 7.51 0.01
CA VAL A 603 5.74 6.86 0.34
C VAL A 603 5.51 5.56 1.10
N THR A 604 4.65 5.58 2.12
CA THR A 604 4.34 4.41 2.94
C THR A 604 3.68 3.29 2.11
N SER A 605 2.72 3.65 1.26
CA SER A 605 2.02 2.72 0.36
C SER A 605 2.97 2.12 -0.68
N THR A 606 3.85 2.95 -1.25
CA THR A 606 4.87 2.52 -2.23
C THR A 606 5.86 1.56 -1.59
N SER A 607 6.32 1.85 -0.36
CA SER A 607 7.19 0.93 0.38
C SER A 607 6.53 -0.42 0.62
N ARG A 608 5.22 -0.45 0.91
CA ARG A 608 4.46 -1.69 1.07
C ARG A 608 4.31 -2.44 -0.27
N GLN A 609 4.06 -1.74 -1.37
CA GLN A 609 4.01 -2.36 -2.71
C GLN A 609 5.35 -2.97 -3.13
N VAL A 610 6.48 -2.36 -2.74
CA VAL A 610 7.81 -2.94 -2.98
C VAL A 610 7.96 -4.25 -2.22
N GLU A 611 7.54 -4.30 -0.95
CA GLU A 611 7.56 -5.52 -0.13
C GLU A 611 6.65 -6.61 -0.71
N ASP A 612 5.40 -6.25 -1.06
CA ASP A 612 4.44 -7.16 -1.69
C ASP A 612 4.95 -7.66 -3.04
N GLY A 613 5.54 -6.79 -3.87
CA GLY A 613 6.15 -7.15 -5.14
C GLY A 613 7.31 -8.15 -4.96
N GLN A 614 8.14 -7.98 -3.94
CA GLN A 614 9.20 -8.95 -3.61
C GLN A 614 8.65 -10.29 -3.13
N LEU A 615 7.53 -10.29 -2.40
CA LEU A 615 6.85 -11.53 -1.99
C LEU A 615 6.28 -12.24 -3.21
N ILE A 616 5.54 -11.53 -4.07
CA ILE A 616 4.97 -12.08 -5.31
C ILE A 616 6.08 -12.62 -6.21
N ARG A 617 7.20 -11.90 -6.36
CA ARG A 617 8.36 -12.39 -7.15
C ARG A 617 8.86 -13.75 -6.64
N ARG A 618 9.05 -13.88 -5.32
CA ARG A 618 9.45 -15.16 -4.71
C ARG A 618 8.40 -16.25 -4.92
N THR A 619 7.11 -15.91 -4.82
CA THR A 619 6.02 -16.86 -5.10
C THR A 619 6.01 -17.29 -6.57
N VAL A 620 6.20 -16.37 -7.52
CA VAL A 620 6.26 -16.67 -8.96
C VAL A 620 7.48 -17.55 -9.27
N GLU A 621 8.65 -17.27 -8.70
CA GLU A 621 9.84 -18.12 -8.82
C GLU A 621 9.59 -19.52 -8.26
N SER A 622 8.94 -19.63 -7.10
CA SER A 622 8.58 -20.92 -6.50
C SER A 622 7.58 -21.70 -7.34
N VAL A 623 6.51 -21.05 -7.83
CA VAL A 623 5.53 -21.65 -8.73
C VAL A 623 6.18 -22.08 -10.05
N SER A 624 7.09 -21.28 -10.60
CA SER A 624 7.86 -21.64 -11.79
C SER A 624 8.64 -22.96 -11.59
N GLY A 625 9.31 -23.09 -10.45
CA GLY A 625 10.03 -24.31 -10.09
C GLY A 625 9.09 -25.51 -9.96
N MET A 626 8.00 -25.33 -9.23
CA MET A 626 7.00 -26.37 -8.98
C MET A 626 6.31 -26.84 -10.27
N VAL A 627 5.96 -25.91 -11.17
CA VAL A 627 5.39 -26.21 -12.48
C VAL A 627 6.37 -27.03 -13.32
N THR A 628 7.65 -26.67 -13.31
CA THR A 628 8.69 -27.41 -14.05
C THR A 628 8.81 -28.84 -13.51
N GLU A 629 8.93 -29.00 -12.20
CA GLU A 629 9.03 -30.29 -11.53
C GLU A 629 7.78 -31.16 -11.73
N MET A 630 6.59 -30.55 -11.70
CA MET A 630 5.31 -31.24 -11.93
C MET A 630 5.22 -31.78 -13.36
N PHE A 631 5.60 -30.99 -14.36
CA PHE A 631 5.61 -31.44 -15.75
C PHE A 631 6.66 -32.51 -16.02
N ASP A 632 7.84 -32.41 -15.41
CA ASP A 632 8.88 -33.44 -15.54
C ASP A 632 8.45 -34.76 -14.87
N ASN A 633 7.82 -34.69 -13.69
CA ASN A 633 7.22 -35.86 -13.04
C ASN A 633 6.07 -36.49 -13.86
N MET A 634 5.23 -35.66 -14.50
CA MET A 634 4.17 -36.16 -15.39
C MET A 634 4.74 -36.87 -16.60
N GLU A 635 5.80 -36.35 -17.22
CA GLU A 635 6.45 -37.00 -18.35
C GLU A 635 7.07 -38.35 -17.95
N MET A 636 7.72 -38.42 -16.79
CA MET A 636 8.20 -39.69 -16.21
C MET A 636 7.05 -40.68 -15.99
N ARG A 637 5.95 -40.25 -15.36
CA ARG A 637 4.79 -41.12 -15.11
C ARG A 637 4.13 -41.59 -16.40
N ARG A 638 4.08 -40.74 -17.43
CA ARG A 638 3.57 -41.12 -18.75
C ARG A 638 4.42 -42.22 -19.38
N GLN A 639 5.76 -42.11 -19.28
CA GLN A 639 6.69 -43.14 -19.77
C GLN A 639 6.53 -44.46 -19.02
N GLN A 640 6.48 -44.43 -17.68
CA GLN A 640 6.21 -45.62 -16.86
C GLN A 640 4.86 -46.25 -17.20
N SER A 641 3.82 -45.43 -17.37
CA SER A 641 2.50 -45.91 -17.76
C SER A 641 2.50 -46.59 -19.13
N ALA A 642 3.22 -46.03 -20.10
CA ALA A 642 3.36 -46.63 -21.43
C ALA A 642 4.10 -47.98 -21.38
N GLU A 643 5.07 -48.13 -20.49
CA GLU A 643 5.78 -49.39 -20.28
C GLU A 643 4.86 -50.48 -19.70
N VAL A 644 4.04 -50.13 -18.70
CA VAL A 644 3.01 -51.02 -18.15
C VAL A 644 1.98 -51.44 -19.20
N VAL A 645 1.53 -50.52 -20.05
CA VAL A 645 0.63 -50.82 -21.18
C VAL A 645 1.26 -51.83 -22.12
N LYS A 646 2.53 -51.64 -22.48
CA LYS A 646 3.27 -52.54 -23.37
C LYS A 646 3.44 -53.94 -22.75
N GLU A 647 3.65 -54.02 -21.44
CA GLU A 647 3.76 -55.28 -20.70
C GLU A 647 2.41 -56.03 -20.66
N LEU A 648 1.31 -55.31 -20.45
CA LEU A 648 -0.06 -55.82 -20.53
C LEU A 648 -0.41 -56.33 -21.94
N GLU A 649 -0.04 -55.61 -22.99
CA GLU A 649 -0.21 -56.06 -24.37
C GLU A 649 0.61 -57.33 -24.66
N SER A 650 1.82 -57.45 -24.10
CA SER A 650 2.63 -58.66 -24.22
C SER A 650 1.95 -59.87 -23.56
N MET A 651 1.34 -59.71 -22.37
CA MET A 651 0.58 -60.77 -21.70
C MET A 651 -0.64 -61.21 -22.51
N LYS A 652 -1.33 -60.26 -23.16
CA LYS A 652 -2.46 -60.53 -24.07
C LYS A 652 -2.02 -61.34 -25.29
N SER A 653 -0.83 -61.07 -25.84
CA SER A 653 -0.28 -61.81 -26.98
C SER A 653 0.20 -63.23 -26.62
N LEU A 654 0.71 -63.43 -25.40
CA LEU A 654 1.15 -64.74 -24.88
C LEU A 654 -0.02 -65.70 -24.56
N THR A 655 -1.23 -65.18 -24.36
CA THR A 655 -2.44 -66.00 -24.15
C THR A 655 -3.20 -66.34 -25.43
N GLY A 656 -2.93 -65.65 -26.55
CA GLY A 656 -3.53 -65.92 -27.86
C GLY A 656 -2.69 -66.82 -28.79
N GLN A 657 -1.47 -67.20 -28.39
CA GLN A 657 -0.59 -68.09 -29.15
C GLN A 657 -0.07 -69.21 -28.24
N ASN A 658 -0.89 -70.24 -28.02
CA ASN A 658 -0.46 -71.62 -27.80
C ASN A 658 -1.66 -72.56 -27.90
#